data_AF-Q115P1-F1
#
_entry.id   AF-Q115P1-F1
#
_cell.length_a   1.000
_cell.length_b   1.000
_cell.length_c   1.000
_cell.angle_alpha   90.00
_cell.angle_beta   90.00
_cell.angle_gamma   90.00
#
_symmetry.space_group_name_H-M   'P 1'
#
loop_
_entity.id
_entity.type
_entity.pdbx_description
1 polymer ?
#
loop_
_entity_poly.entity_id
_entity_poly.type
_entity_poly.pdbx_seq_one_letter_code
_entity_poly.pdbx_strand_id
1 'polypeptide(L)'
;MVIAIEKELEETKVKWQQTQEELDKTKSELHDVREELERSQSQLDEVLGELEQTHFELHQFKEKGQQHQSEANGQVKQELAETKAKLQETEKLLQESQSQKETEEFKAKWQETQQKLDKTKSEFHDVREELERSQSQLDEVLGELEQTHFELHQFKEKGQQHQSEANGQVKQELAETKAKLQETEQLLEESQSQLGEMMGVLEEYKSQMEQTMGALEESQGKLQQKHEELEQVKGELAEKQLGVESELHKELEETKSQWRETEELLEKYQSQLEETMATLEESLSQLDSNQKELEQTKFELHQVQQTAKKTQPSGFLYQKIISIDSSCQEAHQKIQELSKTNKEQIDYSDESRLFKINNAVVKPIEIKSNYEWMGGVCFPENMPGVFRHRRSGKLVGKNEPIYIDRPEIVDNSKEVNVIDNSKNQTYSSNFYQGTYIYAGPLIFHFGHVLTESIHRIWAFNPKLHDGLVFALPVGSNSASFNPPQWLIQILKIFNISLEKCIFVIYNCTFENLIIPEPGSELSVGVKEWYCSYLERLQQRILEMTNQLRKEKQDLKLFFGRSHILLRGGVAGEKYLENCLLNEGYVSIQPENYNILEQLSYLISAKKIIFVEGSAIYLLEFLSYLEADIVCIPRRGNNVNFYPHIYNKCSNYIIAGGVDNAMRLGAYNTKDAPYSISIAKNPFQIVESLRNQNFAILENWREDDFLAQENSDVMAYIDRGSKLLKNQNKVYCLAVKEKYLKMRTTLKDNSISNIFESKEITTRDGRLNQLATINESFRYLEIGVSEGKTFNAINIKSKVAVDPKFQFNTGEYATENINFLEVASDDFFRNYAQEYTPFDLIYLDGLHTFEQSFRDFCASIACSHLKTIWLIDDTFPGSYAQAQSSHQRCISLKKVSGEKNKSWMGDVFKVIAAIHDFFPQYSFAHFPHHGQTVVWSKWRENFRPKWNCLETISRLEYSDFLELQTSLFKREPYENIFERIKKDLN
;
A
#
# COMPACT_ATOMS: atom_id res chain seq x y z
N MET A 1 -98.24 64.77 41.62
CA MET A 1 -98.05 63.33 41.89
C MET A 1 -98.24 62.50 40.62
N VAL A 2 -99.37 62.63 39.89
CA VAL A 2 -99.61 61.91 38.62
C VAL A 2 -98.56 62.22 37.53
N ILE A 3 -98.20 63.48 37.31
CA ILE A 3 -97.19 63.89 36.30
C ILE A 3 -95.77 63.36 36.61
N ALA A 4 -95.44 63.16 37.90
CA ALA A 4 -94.13 62.61 38.30
C ALA A 4 -94.05 61.10 38.04
N ILE A 5 -95.15 60.38 38.28
CA ILE A 5 -95.28 58.94 38.01
C ILE A 5 -95.30 58.68 36.50
N GLU A 6 -95.95 59.53 35.71
CA GLU A 6 -95.94 59.41 34.24
C GLU A 6 -94.53 59.64 33.66
N LYS A 7 -93.76 60.58 34.21
CA LYS A 7 -92.38 60.82 33.78
C LYS A 7 -91.45 59.66 34.16
N GLU A 8 -91.54 59.13 35.39
CA GLU A 8 -90.78 57.95 35.81
C GLU A 8 -91.15 56.70 35.02
N LEU A 9 -92.44 56.53 34.68
CA LEU A 9 -92.89 55.42 33.84
C LEU A 9 -92.33 55.50 32.42
N GLU A 10 -92.30 56.70 31.84
CA GLU A 10 -91.77 56.91 30.50
C GLU A 10 -90.24 56.77 30.45
N GLU A 11 -89.52 57.27 31.47
CA GLU A 11 -88.08 57.02 31.64
C GLU A 11 -87.77 55.53 31.82
N THR A 12 -88.64 54.78 32.51
CA THR A 12 -88.49 53.33 32.70
C THR A 12 -88.77 52.57 31.41
N LYS A 13 -89.76 52.99 30.61
CA LYS A 13 -90.04 52.41 29.29
C LYS A 13 -88.89 52.63 28.31
N VAL A 14 -88.32 53.84 28.27
CA VAL A 14 -87.17 54.15 27.40
C VAL A 14 -85.97 53.30 27.79
N LYS A 15 -85.68 53.16 29.09
CA LYS A 15 -84.61 52.26 29.57
C LYS A 15 -84.89 50.80 29.24
N TRP A 16 -86.14 50.35 29.34
CA TRP A 16 -86.53 49.00 28.96
C TRP A 16 -86.35 48.75 27.45
N GLN A 17 -86.74 49.70 26.60
CA GLN A 17 -86.53 49.62 25.15
C GLN A 17 -85.03 49.60 24.79
N GLN A 18 -84.22 50.46 25.41
CA GLN A 18 -82.76 50.44 25.21
C GLN A 18 -82.13 49.11 25.64
N THR A 19 -82.55 48.57 26.80
CA THR A 19 -82.08 47.25 27.27
C THR A 19 -82.51 46.12 26.33
N GLN A 20 -83.68 46.26 25.69
CA GLN A 20 -84.20 45.29 24.74
C GLN A 20 -83.43 45.33 23.41
N GLU A 21 -83.09 46.53 22.92
CA GLU A 21 -82.24 46.72 21.73
C GLU A 21 -80.82 46.19 21.96
N GLU A 22 -80.23 46.46 23.12
CA GLU A 22 -78.93 45.89 23.51
C GLU A 22 -79.00 44.35 23.58
N LEU A 23 -80.05 43.79 24.20
CA LEU A 23 -80.24 42.35 24.27
C LEU A 23 -80.37 41.69 22.89
N ASP A 24 -81.07 42.33 21.95
CA ASP A 24 -81.25 41.79 20.61
C ASP A 24 -79.96 41.95 19.78
N LYS A 25 -79.17 43.01 20.01
CA LYS A 25 -77.84 43.16 19.43
C LYS A 25 -76.87 42.08 19.93
N THR A 26 -76.78 41.83 21.24
CA THR A 26 -75.90 40.80 21.81
C THR A 26 -76.32 39.39 21.39
N LYS A 27 -77.62 39.13 21.16
CA LYS A 27 -78.07 37.86 20.56
C LYS A 27 -77.63 37.68 19.12
N SER A 28 -77.61 38.77 18.33
CA SER A 28 -77.10 38.75 16.96
C SER A 28 -75.60 38.44 16.96
N GLU A 29 -74.83 39.16 17.79
CA GLU A 29 -73.38 38.93 17.92
C GLU A 29 -73.09 37.49 18.39
N LEU A 30 -73.89 36.94 19.32
CA LEU A 30 -73.75 35.54 19.75
C LEU A 30 -74.15 34.53 18.66
N HIS A 31 -75.07 34.90 17.75
CA HIS A 31 -75.41 34.06 16.60
C HIS A 31 -74.27 34.04 15.57
N ASP A 32 -73.66 35.19 15.30
CA ASP A 32 -72.54 35.33 14.36
C ASP A 32 -71.30 34.56 14.86
N VAL A 33 -70.94 34.71 16.14
CA VAL A 33 -69.83 33.95 16.76
C VAL A 33 -70.10 32.44 16.74
N ARG A 34 -71.36 32.02 16.87
CA ARG A 34 -71.73 30.60 16.80
C ARG A 34 -71.64 30.05 15.38
N GLU A 35 -71.99 30.83 14.36
CA GLU A 35 -71.79 30.45 12.97
C GLU A 35 -70.29 30.36 12.62
N GLU A 36 -69.47 31.28 13.10
CA GLU A 36 -68.02 31.22 12.91
C GLU A 36 -67.40 29.99 13.60
N LEU A 37 -67.85 29.64 14.81
CA LEU A 37 -67.42 28.43 15.49
C LEU A 37 -67.83 27.16 14.71
N GLU A 38 -69.04 27.08 14.18
CA GLU A 38 -69.47 25.97 13.32
C GLU A 38 -68.64 25.87 12.02
N ARG A 39 -68.26 27.01 11.43
CA ARG A 39 -67.38 27.04 10.25
C ARG A 39 -65.96 26.54 10.59
N SER A 40 -65.38 26.99 11.70
CA SER A 40 -64.06 26.51 12.15
C SER A 40 -64.08 25.03 12.52
N GLN A 41 -65.17 24.55 13.12
CA GLN A 41 -65.35 23.12 13.43
C GLN A 41 -65.40 22.29 12.14
N SER A 42 -66.13 22.76 11.13
CA SER A 42 -66.21 22.09 9.82
C SER A 42 -64.86 22.06 9.09
N GLN A 43 -64.05 23.11 9.21
CA GLN A 43 -62.69 23.14 8.64
C GLN A 43 -61.74 22.18 9.36
N LEU A 44 -61.86 22.06 10.69
CA LEU A 44 -61.10 21.09 11.47
C LEU A 44 -61.43 19.64 11.04
N ASP A 45 -62.71 19.34 10.84
CA ASP A 45 -63.16 18.02 10.39
C ASP A 45 -62.65 17.68 8.97
N GLU A 46 -62.52 18.69 8.09
CA GLU A 46 -61.94 18.54 6.75
C GLU A 46 -60.43 18.23 6.81
N VAL A 47 -59.67 18.99 7.60
CA VAL A 47 -58.22 18.77 7.78
C VAL A 47 -57.93 17.41 8.44
N LEU A 48 -58.77 16.99 9.40
CA LEU A 48 -58.67 15.66 10.01
C LEU A 48 -58.91 14.54 8.97
N GLY A 49 -59.86 14.73 8.06
CA GLY A 49 -60.09 13.78 6.96
C GLY A 49 -58.91 13.67 6.00
N GLU A 50 -58.28 14.79 5.64
CA GLU A 50 -57.08 14.80 4.80
C GLU A 50 -55.87 14.15 5.49
N LEU A 51 -55.73 14.34 6.81
CA LEU A 51 -54.68 13.72 7.63
C LEU A 51 -54.86 12.19 7.73
N GLU A 52 -56.09 11.72 7.92
CA GLU A 52 -56.39 10.29 7.93
C GLU A 52 -56.11 9.65 6.57
N GLN A 53 -56.44 10.34 5.47
CA GLN A 53 -56.17 9.86 4.12
C GLN A 53 -54.66 9.79 3.82
N THR A 54 -53.88 10.82 4.16
CA THR A 54 -52.42 10.81 3.98
C THR A 54 -51.75 9.75 4.87
N HIS A 55 -52.21 9.55 6.10
CA HIS A 55 -51.71 8.48 6.97
C HIS A 55 -52.02 7.09 6.40
N PHE A 56 -53.20 6.89 5.81
CA PHE A 56 -53.57 5.64 5.13
C PHE A 56 -52.70 5.37 3.89
N GLU A 57 -52.45 6.38 3.07
CA GLU A 57 -51.57 6.28 1.90
C GLU A 57 -50.12 5.97 2.31
N LEU A 58 -49.61 6.61 3.37
CA LEU A 58 -48.28 6.35 3.93
C LEU A 58 -48.15 4.92 4.48
N HIS A 59 -49.21 4.39 5.10
CA HIS A 59 -49.24 3.01 5.58
C HIS A 59 -49.20 2.01 4.41
N GLN A 60 -50.01 2.21 3.38
CA GLN A 60 -49.97 1.36 2.18
C GLN A 60 -48.60 1.42 1.47
N PHE A 61 -47.97 2.59 1.46
CA PHE A 61 -46.65 2.77 0.87
C PHE A 61 -45.55 2.03 1.64
N LYS A 62 -45.60 2.07 2.99
CA LYS A 62 -44.69 1.30 3.85
C LYS A 62 -44.85 -0.21 3.66
N GLU A 63 -46.07 -0.71 3.51
CA GLU A 63 -46.33 -2.12 3.21
C GLU A 63 -45.75 -2.53 1.85
N LYS A 64 -45.90 -1.71 0.81
CA LYS A 64 -45.29 -1.96 -0.51
C LYS A 64 -43.76 -1.96 -0.45
N GLY A 65 -43.15 -1.04 0.31
CA GLY A 65 -41.70 -1.02 0.51
C GLY A 65 -41.17 -2.29 1.19
N GLN A 66 -41.88 -2.80 2.20
CA GLN A 66 -41.53 -4.07 2.85
C GLN A 66 -41.72 -5.27 1.92
N GLN A 67 -42.77 -5.26 1.09
CA GLN A 67 -43.01 -6.30 0.10
C GLN A 67 -41.90 -6.34 -0.96
N HIS A 68 -41.51 -5.19 -1.53
CA HIS A 68 -40.40 -5.10 -2.48
C HIS A 68 -39.06 -5.54 -1.87
N GLN A 69 -38.81 -5.22 -0.59
CA GLN A 69 -37.62 -5.70 0.12
C GLN A 69 -37.63 -7.22 0.33
N SER A 70 -38.80 -7.82 0.51
CA SER A 70 -38.96 -9.27 0.65
C SER A 70 -38.82 -10.00 -0.70
N GLU A 71 -39.34 -9.43 -1.78
CA GLU A 71 -39.26 -9.96 -3.14
C GLU A 71 -37.82 -9.90 -3.68
N ALA A 72 -37.13 -8.76 -3.51
CA ALA A 72 -35.72 -8.61 -3.88
C ALA A 72 -34.81 -9.58 -3.11
N ASN A 73 -35.03 -9.76 -1.80
CA ASN A 73 -34.29 -10.75 -1.01
C ASN A 73 -34.59 -12.20 -1.41
N GLY A 74 -35.80 -12.46 -1.92
CA GLY A 74 -36.22 -13.77 -2.42
C GLY A 74 -35.56 -14.11 -3.75
N GLN A 75 -35.62 -13.19 -4.73
CA GLN A 75 -35.02 -13.36 -6.06
C GLN A 75 -33.50 -13.51 -5.98
N VAL A 76 -32.82 -12.62 -5.25
CA VAL A 76 -31.36 -12.70 -5.07
C VAL A 76 -30.94 -14.02 -4.40
N LYS A 77 -31.73 -14.53 -3.45
CA LYS A 77 -31.46 -15.84 -2.83
C LYS A 77 -31.67 -17.02 -3.77
N GLN A 78 -32.69 -16.95 -4.63
CA GLN A 78 -32.99 -18.00 -5.59
C GLN A 78 -31.91 -18.07 -6.68
N GLU A 79 -31.50 -16.94 -7.23
CA GLU A 79 -30.44 -16.87 -8.24
C GLU A 79 -29.07 -17.23 -7.68
N LEU A 80 -28.78 -16.86 -6.44
CA LEU A 80 -27.57 -17.31 -5.75
C LEU A 80 -27.57 -18.84 -5.57
N ALA A 81 -28.72 -19.45 -5.33
CA ALA A 81 -28.85 -20.90 -5.21
C ALA A 81 -28.67 -21.61 -6.57
N GLU A 82 -29.27 -21.08 -7.64
CA GLU A 82 -29.11 -21.60 -9.00
C GLU A 82 -27.66 -21.47 -9.51
N THR A 83 -27.01 -20.35 -9.21
CA THR A 83 -25.60 -20.10 -9.55
C THR A 83 -24.69 -21.07 -8.80
N LYS A 84 -24.95 -21.32 -7.51
CA LYS A 84 -24.19 -22.26 -6.69
C LYS A 84 -24.34 -23.70 -7.19
N ALA A 85 -25.53 -24.09 -7.65
CA ALA A 85 -25.77 -25.40 -8.23
C ALA A 85 -25.03 -25.58 -9.57
N LYS A 86 -25.07 -24.57 -10.44
CA LYS A 86 -24.31 -24.57 -11.71
C LYS A 86 -22.80 -24.65 -11.46
N LEU A 87 -22.28 -23.88 -10.49
CA LEU A 87 -20.87 -23.90 -10.10
C LEU A 87 -20.42 -25.31 -9.67
N GLN A 88 -21.20 -25.97 -8.80
CA GLN A 88 -20.92 -27.35 -8.35
C GLN A 88 -20.93 -28.38 -9.49
N GLU A 89 -21.81 -28.23 -10.47
CA GLU A 89 -21.84 -29.10 -11.65
C GLU A 89 -20.61 -28.91 -12.53
N THR A 90 -20.15 -27.67 -12.73
CA THR A 90 -18.89 -27.38 -13.43
C THR A 90 -17.64 -27.80 -12.65
N GLU A 91 -17.63 -27.68 -11.32
CA GLU A 91 -16.53 -28.19 -10.47
C GLU A 91 -16.41 -29.72 -10.56
N LYS A 92 -17.54 -30.42 -10.68
CA LYS A 92 -17.57 -31.85 -10.89
C LYS A 92 -17.00 -32.24 -12.27
N LEU A 93 -17.35 -31.52 -13.33
CA LEU A 93 -16.77 -31.71 -14.66
C LEU A 93 -15.26 -31.41 -14.68
N LEU A 94 -14.82 -30.40 -13.93
CA LEU A 94 -13.40 -30.08 -13.74
C LEU A 94 -12.67 -31.19 -12.99
N GLN A 95 -13.27 -31.78 -11.95
CA GLN A 95 -12.71 -32.94 -11.23
C GLN A 95 -12.63 -34.19 -12.11
N GLU A 96 -13.62 -34.43 -12.96
CA GLU A 96 -13.61 -35.56 -13.90
C GLU A 96 -12.50 -35.36 -14.97
N SER A 97 -12.30 -34.14 -15.47
CA SER A 97 -11.21 -33.79 -16.40
C SER A 97 -9.82 -33.76 -15.74
N GLN A 98 -9.75 -33.42 -14.45
CA GLN A 98 -8.53 -33.47 -13.62
C GLN A 98 -8.23 -34.87 -13.06
N SER A 99 -9.01 -35.90 -13.39
CA SER A 99 -8.68 -37.27 -12.99
C SER A 99 -7.39 -37.71 -13.72
N GLN A 100 -6.27 -37.48 -13.02
CA GLN A 100 -4.86 -37.59 -13.39
C GLN A 100 -4.41 -38.90 -14.06
N LYS A 101 -5.31 -39.86 -14.30
CA LYS A 101 -4.93 -41.23 -14.62
C LYS A 101 -4.28 -41.37 -16.00
N GLU A 102 -4.83 -40.74 -17.03
CA GLU A 102 -4.26 -40.84 -18.38
C GLU A 102 -2.99 -39.98 -18.53
N THR A 103 -2.96 -38.79 -17.93
CA THR A 103 -1.79 -37.90 -17.97
C THR A 103 -0.60 -38.48 -17.20
N GLU A 104 -0.83 -39.12 -16.05
CA GLU A 104 0.20 -39.83 -15.29
C GLU A 104 0.66 -41.12 -16.00
N GLU A 105 -0.25 -41.85 -16.68
CA GLU A 105 0.14 -42.99 -17.53
C GLU A 105 1.01 -42.57 -18.72
N PHE A 106 0.73 -41.43 -19.36
CA PHE A 106 1.57 -40.88 -20.43
C PHE A 106 2.91 -40.36 -19.90
N LYS A 107 2.91 -39.71 -18.74
CA LYS A 107 4.14 -39.24 -18.08
C LYS A 107 5.04 -40.40 -17.66
N ALA A 108 4.47 -41.50 -17.16
CA ALA A 108 5.20 -42.71 -16.83
C ALA A 108 5.84 -43.36 -18.07
N LYS A 109 5.08 -43.48 -19.18
CA LYS A 109 5.62 -43.98 -20.46
C LYS A 109 6.70 -43.08 -21.04
N TRP A 110 6.55 -41.76 -20.90
CA TRP A 110 7.54 -40.78 -21.33
C TRP A 110 8.85 -40.93 -20.54
N GLN A 111 8.76 -41.08 -19.21
CA GLN A 111 9.92 -41.34 -18.34
C GLN A 111 10.62 -42.67 -18.67
N GLU A 112 9.86 -43.73 -18.93
CA GLU A 112 10.42 -45.03 -19.33
C GLU A 112 11.17 -44.93 -20.67
N THR A 113 10.64 -44.16 -21.63
CA THR A 113 11.26 -43.95 -22.94
C THR A 113 12.53 -43.10 -22.83
N GLN A 114 12.53 -42.09 -21.96
CA GLN A 114 13.69 -41.25 -21.67
C GLN A 114 14.84 -42.08 -21.06
N GLN A 115 14.54 -42.98 -20.12
CA GLN A 115 15.55 -43.87 -19.52
C GLN A 115 16.18 -44.82 -20.56
N LYS A 116 15.38 -45.34 -21.50
CA LYS A 116 15.90 -46.17 -22.61
C LYS A 116 16.82 -45.38 -23.53
N LEU A 117 16.47 -44.13 -23.82
CA LEU A 117 17.31 -43.23 -24.62
C LEU A 117 18.65 -42.95 -23.94
N ASP A 118 18.63 -42.65 -22.64
CA ASP A 118 19.85 -42.34 -21.89
C ASP A 118 20.77 -43.57 -21.76
N LYS A 119 20.19 -44.76 -21.56
CA LYS A 119 20.95 -46.02 -21.59
C LYS A 119 21.64 -46.23 -22.95
N THR A 120 20.90 -46.03 -24.03
CA THR A 120 21.41 -46.22 -25.41
C THR A 120 22.52 -45.21 -25.73
N LYS A 121 22.43 -43.97 -25.23
CA LYS A 121 23.48 -42.95 -25.37
C LYS A 121 24.76 -43.32 -24.64
N SER A 122 24.65 -43.92 -23.45
CA SER A 122 25.81 -44.40 -22.70
C SER A 122 26.52 -45.52 -23.46
N GLU A 123 25.77 -46.52 -23.92
CA GLU A 123 26.33 -47.63 -24.68
C GLU A 123 26.97 -47.16 -26.00
N PHE A 124 26.39 -46.17 -26.68
CA PHE A 124 26.98 -45.53 -27.87
C PHE A 124 28.28 -44.78 -27.54
N HIS A 125 28.38 -44.15 -26.38
CA HIS A 125 29.57 -43.44 -25.95
C HIS A 125 30.73 -44.41 -25.66
N ASP A 126 30.44 -45.52 -24.99
CA ASP A 126 31.44 -46.55 -24.67
C ASP A 126 32.05 -47.14 -25.95
N VAL A 127 31.21 -47.48 -26.93
CA VAL A 127 31.65 -48.00 -28.24
C VAL A 127 32.48 -46.97 -29.01
N ARG A 128 32.16 -45.67 -28.87
CA ARG A 128 32.94 -44.59 -29.49
C ARG A 128 34.32 -44.43 -28.85
N GLU A 129 34.43 -44.54 -27.53
CA GLU A 129 35.75 -44.50 -26.87
C GLU A 129 36.62 -45.68 -27.30
N GLU A 130 36.04 -46.88 -27.40
CA GLU A 130 36.78 -48.05 -27.89
C GLU A 130 37.22 -47.88 -29.35
N LEU A 131 36.43 -47.21 -30.18
CA LEU A 131 36.80 -46.84 -31.55
C LEU A 131 38.01 -45.89 -31.59
N GLU A 132 38.01 -44.83 -30.77
CA GLU A 132 39.10 -43.86 -30.71
C GLU A 132 40.41 -44.49 -30.18
N ARG A 133 40.30 -45.42 -29.22
CA ARG A 133 41.45 -46.23 -28.76
C ARG A 133 41.99 -47.14 -29.87
N SER A 134 41.10 -47.79 -30.61
CA SER A 134 41.48 -48.68 -31.73
C SER A 134 42.12 -47.90 -32.89
N GLN A 135 41.64 -46.68 -33.18
CA GLN A 135 42.26 -45.78 -34.17
C GLN A 135 43.66 -45.36 -33.75
N SER A 136 43.86 -45.04 -32.48
CA SER A 136 45.18 -44.66 -31.96
C SER A 136 46.19 -45.82 -32.04
N GLN A 137 45.74 -47.05 -31.78
CA GLN A 137 46.55 -48.25 -31.96
C GLN A 137 46.90 -48.49 -33.43
N LEU A 138 45.97 -48.24 -34.35
CA LEU A 138 46.23 -48.37 -35.78
C LEU A 138 47.25 -47.32 -36.28
N ASP A 139 47.21 -46.09 -35.77
CA ASP A 139 48.21 -45.06 -36.07
C ASP A 139 49.62 -45.45 -35.57
N GLU A 140 49.71 -46.10 -34.41
CA GLU A 140 50.96 -46.64 -33.88
C GLU A 140 51.53 -47.75 -34.79
N VAL A 141 50.70 -48.71 -35.20
CA VAL A 141 51.09 -49.79 -36.11
C VAL A 141 51.51 -49.24 -37.49
N LEU A 142 50.82 -48.21 -38.00
CA LEU A 142 51.22 -47.53 -39.24
C LEU A 142 52.58 -46.84 -39.10
N GLY A 143 52.86 -46.21 -37.96
CA GLY A 143 54.16 -45.61 -37.68
C GLY A 143 55.30 -46.63 -37.63
N GLU A 144 55.07 -47.78 -36.99
CA GLU A 144 56.02 -48.90 -37.00
C GLU A 144 56.24 -49.47 -38.41
N LEU A 145 55.18 -49.54 -39.22
CA LEU A 145 55.25 -49.98 -40.61
C LEU A 145 56.07 -49.03 -41.47
N GLU A 146 55.89 -47.72 -41.32
CA GLU A 146 56.68 -46.70 -42.02
C GLU A 146 58.17 -46.77 -41.64
N GLN A 147 58.46 -46.94 -40.34
CA GLN A 147 59.82 -47.08 -39.84
C GLN A 147 60.51 -48.33 -40.39
N THR A 148 59.83 -49.49 -40.36
CA THR A 148 60.37 -50.74 -40.91
C THR A 148 60.58 -50.67 -42.43
N HIS A 149 59.68 -50.00 -43.17
CA HIS A 149 59.87 -49.72 -44.60
C HIS A 149 61.08 -48.83 -44.88
N PHE A 150 61.28 -47.79 -44.06
CA PHE A 150 62.43 -46.89 -44.18
C PHE A 150 63.75 -47.61 -43.91
N GLU A 151 63.80 -48.43 -42.85
CA GLU A 151 64.94 -49.28 -42.54
C GLU A 151 65.25 -50.25 -43.70
N LEU A 152 64.22 -50.90 -44.26
CA LEU A 152 64.36 -51.79 -45.42
C LEU A 152 64.90 -51.04 -46.66
N HIS A 153 64.45 -49.80 -46.90
CA HIS A 153 64.91 -48.97 -48.01
C HIS A 153 66.38 -48.58 -47.87
N GLN A 154 66.79 -48.07 -46.70
CA GLN A 154 68.20 -47.77 -46.42
C GLN A 154 69.10 -48.99 -46.58
N PHE A 155 68.59 -50.17 -46.19
CA PHE A 155 69.33 -51.42 -46.30
C PHE A 155 69.48 -51.88 -47.77
N LYS A 156 68.44 -51.72 -48.59
CA LYS A 156 68.50 -51.98 -50.04
C LYS A 156 69.49 -51.06 -50.74
N GLU A 157 69.57 -49.79 -50.37
CA GLU A 157 70.56 -48.84 -50.91
C GLU A 157 72.00 -49.25 -50.54
N LYS A 158 72.26 -49.62 -49.27
CA LYS A 158 73.55 -50.14 -48.83
C LYS A 158 73.94 -51.43 -49.58
N GLY A 159 72.97 -52.30 -49.84
CA GLY A 159 73.15 -53.53 -50.62
C GLY A 159 73.48 -53.28 -52.10
N GLN A 160 72.95 -52.22 -52.71
CA GLN A 160 73.27 -51.83 -54.09
C GLN A 160 74.66 -51.20 -54.24
N GLN A 161 75.19 -50.53 -53.21
CA GLN A 161 76.55 -49.97 -53.22
C GLN A 161 77.67 -51.02 -53.05
N HIS A 162 77.38 -52.21 -52.51
CA HIS A 162 78.36 -53.26 -52.18
C HIS A 162 78.26 -54.52 -53.07
N GLN A 163 78.12 -54.36 -54.38
CA GLN A 163 77.86 -55.47 -55.32
C GLN A 163 78.98 -56.53 -55.44
N SER A 164 80.08 -56.46 -54.67
CA SER A 164 81.16 -57.47 -54.69
C SER A 164 81.47 -58.18 -53.36
N GLU A 165 80.83 -57.85 -52.24
CA GLU A 165 81.03 -58.58 -50.96
C GLU A 165 79.72 -58.70 -50.15
N ALA A 166 78.83 -59.61 -50.57
CA ALA A 166 77.63 -59.94 -49.81
C ALA A 166 77.98 -60.90 -48.65
N ASN A 167 78.31 -60.36 -47.48
CA ASN A 167 78.62 -61.16 -46.28
C ASN A 167 77.34 -61.73 -45.63
N GLY A 168 77.43 -62.90 -44.99
CA GLY A 168 76.27 -63.65 -44.45
C GLY A 168 75.38 -62.88 -43.46
N GLN A 169 75.93 -61.92 -42.72
CA GLN A 169 75.18 -61.07 -41.77
C GLN A 169 74.11 -60.20 -42.46
N VAL A 170 74.43 -59.59 -43.61
CA VAL A 170 73.51 -58.70 -44.34
C VAL A 170 72.28 -59.45 -44.85
N LYS A 171 72.44 -60.73 -45.22
CA LYS A 171 71.32 -61.59 -45.64
C LYS A 171 70.44 -62.02 -44.48
N GLN A 172 71.04 -62.25 -43.31
CA GLN A 172 70.29 -62.63 -42.10
C GLN A 172 69.47 -61.45 -41.58
N GLU A 173 70.08 -60.27 -41.44
CA GLU A 173 69.37 -59.05 -41.01
C GLU A 173 68.24 -58.69 -41.97
N LEU A 174 68.45 -58.78 -43.29
CA LEU A 174 67.38 -58.56 -44.28
C LEU A 174 66.21 -59.56 -44.15
N ALA A 175 66.49 -60.81 -43.80
CA ALA A 175 65.46 -61.81 -43.56
C ALA A 175 64.68 -61.51 -42.28
N GLU A 176 65.37 -61.07 -41.22
CA GLU A 176 64.75 -60.64 -39.96
C GLU A 176 63.87 -59.40 -40.15
N THR A 177 64.31 -58.38 -40.91
CA THR A 177 63.49 -57.19 -41.21
C THR A 177 62.26 -57.53 -42.06
N LYS A 178 62.38 -58.47 -43.01
CA LYS A 178 61.23 -58.94 -43.80
C LYS A 178 60.22 -59.73 -42.98
N ALA A 179 60.69 -60.53 -42.03
CA ALA A 179 59.80 -61.26 -41.12
C ALA A 179 59.01 -60.29 -40.23
N LYS A 180 59.68 -59.26 -39.70
CA LYS A 180 59.02 -58.18 -38.93
C LYS A 180 58.01 -57.40 -39.76
N LEU A 181 58.33 -57.08 -41.01
CA LEU A 181 57.41 -56.38 -41.92
C LEU A 181 56.13 -57.20 -42.18
N GLN A 182 56.26 -58.52 -42.35
CA GLN A 182 55.11 -59.39 -42.57
C GLN A 182 54.24 -59.51 -41.30
N GLU A 183 54.85 -59.48 -40.12
CA GLU A 183 54.15 -59.49 -38.83
C GLU A 183 53.36 -58.18 -38.60
N THR A 184 53.95 -57.02 -38.91
CA THR A 184 53.26 -55.72 -38.80
C THR A 184 52.16 -55.54 -39.84
N GLU A 185 52.33 -56.03 -41.07
CA GLU A 185 51.27 -56.05 -42.09
C GLU A 185 50.05 -56.89 -41.66
N GLN A 186 50.28 -58.04 -41.00
CA GLN A 186 49.19 -58.87 -40.49
C GLN A 186 48.43 -58.20 -39.33
N LEU A 187 49.15 -57.57 -38.40
CA LEU A 187 48.54 -56.82 -37.30
C LEU A 187 47.70 -55.63 -37.79
N LEU A 188 48.11 -54.99 -38.88
CA LEU A 188 47.37 -53.89 -39.51
C LEU A 188 46.04 -54.39 -40.11
N GLU A 189 46.04 -55.54 -40.78
CA GLU A 189 44.84 -56.14 -41.37
C GLU A 189 43.83 -56.57 -40.27
N GLU A 190 44.32 -57.16 -39.18
CA GLU A 190 43.51 -57.52 -38.01
C GLU A 190 42.89 -56.27 -37.35
N SER A 191 43.66 -55.20 -37.19
CA SER A 191 43.19 -53.92 -36.63
C SER A 191 42.14 -53.23 -37.52
N GLN A 192 42.31 -53.28 -38.85
CA GLN A 192 41.33 -52.73 -39.80
C GLN A 192 40.00 -53.49 -39.78
N SER A 193 40.04 -54.82 -39.60
CA SER A 193 38.83 -55.64 -39.48
C SER A 193 38.02 -55.31 -38.22
N GLN A 194 38.70 -55.16 -37.07
CA GLN A 194 38.06 -54.79 -35.80
C GLN A 194 37.42 -53.40 -35.87
N LEU A 195 38.07 -52.44 -36.53
CA LEU A 195 37.52 -51.11 -36.79
C LEU A 195 36.23 -51.15 -37.63
N GLY A 196 36.17 -52.04 -38.62
CA GLY A 196 34.99 -52.24 -39.45
C GLY A 196 33.79 -52.80 -38.66
N GLU A 197 34.02 -53.75 -37.75
CA GLU A 197 32.97 -54.30 -36.88
C GLU A 197 32.43 -53.25 -35.91
N MET A 198 33.31 -52.44 -35.30
CA MET A 198 32.94 -51.38 -34.36
C MET A 198 32.08 -50.30 -35.04
N MET A 199 32.41 -49.92 -36.28
CA MET A 199 31.60 -48.99 -37.08
C MET A 199 30.19 -49.53 -37.37
N GLY A 200 30.05 -50.84 -37.60
CA GLY A 200 28.75 -51.48 -37.79
C GLY A 200 27.84 -51.38 -36.56
N VAL A 201 28.40 -51.60 -35.37
CA VAL A 201 27.68 -51.48 -34.09
C VAL A 201 27.25 -50.03 -33.82
N LEU A 202 28.08 -49.04 -34.16
CA LEU A 202 27.72 -47.62 -34.03
C LEU A 202 26.55 -47.22 -34.93
N GLU A 203 26.48 -47.73 -36.16
CA GLU A 203 25.37 -47.45 -37.07
C GLU A 203 24.05 -48.04 -36.54
N GLU A 204 24.10 -49.21 -35.89
CA GLU A 204 22.94 -49.85 -35.28
C GLU A 204 22.41 -49.05 -34.07
N TYR A 205 23.29 -48.62 -33.16
CA TYR A 205 22.90 -47.78 -32.03
C TYR A 205 22.34 -46.42 -32.46
N LYS A 206 22.90 -45.82 -33.51
CA LYS A 206 22.39 -44.58 -34.10
C LYS A 206 20.96 -44.75 -34.61
N SER A 207 20.66 -45.85 -35.31
CA SER A 207 19.32 -46.15 -35.80
C SER A 207 18.31 -46.34 -34.65
N GLN A 208 18.71 -47.02 -33.58
CA GLN A 208 17.88 -47.18 -32.38
C GLN A 208 17.60 -45.84 -31.69
N MET A 209 18.60 -44.96 -31.62
CA MET A 209 18.43 -43.62 -31.04
C MET A 209 17.43 -42.76 -31.83
N GLU A 210 17.51 -42.80 -33.16
CA GLU A 210 16.56 -42.10 -34.05
C GLU A 210 15.11 -42.58 -33.86
N GLN A 211 14.90 -43.90 -33.74
CA GLN A 211 13.56 -44.47 -33.48
C GLN A 211 13.01 -44.05 -32.11
N THR A 212 13.87 -44.02 -31.09
CA THR A 212 13.47 -43.67 -29.72
C THR A 212 13.14 -42.18 -29.60
N MET A 213 13.86 -41.31 -30.30
CA MET A 213 13.56 -39.88 -30.39
C MET A 213 12.21 -39.62 -31.08
N GLY A 214 11.91 -40.32 -32.17
CA GLY A 214 10.61 -40.18 -32.85
C GLY A 214 9.42 -40.56 -31.95
N ALA A 215 9.55 -41.63 -31.16
CA ALA A 215 8.51 -42.03 -30.20
C ALA A 215 8.32 -41.00 -29.07
N LEU A 216 9.40 -40.33 -28.65
CA LEU A 216 9.37 -39.28 -27.63
C LEU A 216 8.64 -38.03 -28.15
N GLU A 217 8.91 -37.62 -29.39
CA GLU A 217 8.25 -36.49 -30.06
C GLU A 217 6.74 -36.73 -30.20
N GLU A 218 6.33 -37.95 -30.58
CA GLU A 218 4.91 -38.30 -30.68
C GLU A 218 4.19 -38.21 -29.32
N SER A 219 4.84 -38.68 -28.25
CA SER A 219 4.28 -38.60 -26.89
C SER A 219 4.19 -37.15 -26.38
N GLN A 220 5.16 -36.31 -26.73
CA GLN A 220 5.15 -34.88 -26.38
C GLN A 220 4.01 -34.13 -27.09
N GLY A 221 3.78 -34.42 -28.37
CA GLY A 221 2.68 -33.83 -29.14
C GLY A 221 1.29 -34.16 -28.55
N LYS A 222 1.07 -35.41 -28.14
CA LYS A 222 -0.20 -35.83 -27.51
C LYS A 222 -0.43 -35.14 -26.16
N LEU A 223 0.63 -34.95 -25.37
CA LEU A 223 0.54 -34.26 -24.08
C LEU A 223 0.24 -32.77 -24.24
N GLN A 224 0.82 -32.14 -25.26
CA GLN A 224 0.54 -30.74 -25.61
C GLN A 224 -0.92 -30.56 -26.05
N GLN A 225 -1.45 -31.45 -26.89
CA GLN A 225 -2.85 -31.42 -27.32
C GLN A 225 -3.82 -31.49 -26.13
N LYS A 226 -3.53 -32.38 -25.14
CA LYS A 226 -4.35 -32.48 -23.92
C LYS A 226 -4.26 -31.24 -23.03
N HIS A 227 -3.11 -30.57 -23.01
CA HIS A 227 -2.95 -29.33 -22.29
C HIS A 227 -3.78 -28.19 -22.92
N GLU A 228 -3.83 -28.12 -24.24
CA GLU A 228 -4.65 -27.14 -24.98
C GLU A 228 -6.15 -27.36 -24.73
N GLU A 229 -6.62 -28.61 -24.71
CA GLU A 229 -8.01 -28.95 -24.35
C GLU A 229 -8.36 -28.47 -22.91
N LEU A 230 -7.44 -28.62 -21.96
CA LEU A 230 -7.65 -28.18 -20.57
C LEU A 230 -7.73 -26.64 -20.46
N GLU A 231 -6.86 -25.92 -21.17
CA GLU A 231 -6.87 -24.45 -21.15
C GLU A 231 -8.12 -23.87 -21.82
N GLN A 232 -8.65 -24.54 -22.85
CA GLN A 232 -9.94 -24.17 -23.44
C GLN A 232 -11.08 -24.26 -22.42
N VAL A 233 -11.16 -25.36 -21.66
CA VAL A 233 -12.19 -25.54 -20.62
C VAL A 233 -12.08 -24.50 -19.51
N LYS A 234 -10.86 -24.08 -19.14
CA LYS A 234 -10.65 -22.99 -18.16
C LYS A 234 -11.09 -21.63 -18.70
N GLY A 235 -10.86 -21.35 -19.98
CA GLY A 235 -11.33 -20.13 -20.64
C GLY A 235 -12.85 -20.03 -20.63
N GLU A 236 -13.54 -21.11 -21.00
CA GLU A 236 -15.01 -21.18 -20.97
C GLU A 236 -15.58 -21.00 -19.55
N LEU A 237 -14.85 -21.44 -18.52
CA LEU A 237 -15.23 -21.23 -17.12
C LEU A 237 -15.11 -19.75 -16.70
N ALA A 238 -14.03 -19.08 -17.11
CA ALA A 238 -13.80 -17.67 -16.80
C ALA A 238 -14.84 -16.76 -17.49
N GLU A 239 -15.19 -17.04 -18.74
CA GLU A 239 -16.23 -16.30 -19.47
C GLU A 239 -17.61 -16.45 -18.80
N LYS A 240 -17.95 -17.66 -18.34
CA LYS A 240 -19.20 -17.90 -17.61
C LYS A 240 -19.25 -17.18 -16.25
N GLN A 241 -18.13 -17.09 -15.53
CA GLN A 241 -18.05 -16.35 -14.27
C GLN A 241 -18.27 -14.84 -14.46
N LEU A 242 -17.62 -14.25 -15.47
CA LEU A 242 -17.78 -12.84 -15.83
C LEU A 242 -19.22 -12.51 -16.28
N GLY A 243 -19.86 -13.39 -17.04
CA GLY A 243 -21.25 -13.21 -17.47
C GLY A 243 -22.22 -13.15 -16.29
N VAL A 244 -22.08 -14.05 -15.32
CA VAL A 244 -22.92 -14.07 -14.12
C VAL A 244 -22.71 -12.83 -13.24
N GLU A 245 -21.47 -12.39 -13.06
CA GLU A 245 -21.19 -11.16 -12.29
C GLU A 245 -21.79 -9.91 -12.95
N SER A 246 -21.74 -9.82 -14.28
CA SER A 246 -22.32 -8.70 -15.02
C SER A 246 -23.85 -8.64 -14.91
N GLU A 247 -24.52 -9.79 -14.96
CA GLU A 247 -25.99 -9.85 -14.92
C GLU A 247 -26.50 -9.53 -13.50
N LEU A 248 -25.85 -10.08 -12.48
CA LEU A 248 -26.14 -9.78 -11.07
C LEU A 248 -25.91 -8.31 -10.73
N HIS A 249 -24.88 -7.69 -11.32
CA HIS A 249 -24.61 -6.27 -11.14
C HIS A 249 -25.70 -5.39 -11.77
N LYS A 250 -26.20 -5.78 -12.94
CA LYS A 250 -27.25 -5.04 -13.64
C LYS A 250 -28.56 -5.05 -12.85
N GLU A 251 -28.98 -6.21 -12.34
CA GLU A 251 -30.21 -6.31 -11.55
C GLU A 251 -30.10 -5.62 -10.19
N LEU A 252 -28.90 -5.62 -9.60
CA LEU A 252 -28.62 -4.86 -8.38
C LEU A 252 -28.76 -3.34 -8.61
N GLU A 253 -28.28 -2.83 -9.75
CA GLU A 253 -28.43 -1.41 -10.09
C GLU A 253 -29.88 -1.04 -10.42
N GLU A 254 -30.64 -1.91 -11.08
CA GLU A 254 -32.08 -1.71 -11.30
C GLU A 254 -32.84 -1.66 -9.97
N THR A 255 -32.52 -2.55 -9.02
CA THR A 255 -33.11 -2.56 -7.68
C THR A 255 -32.77 -1.30 -6.89
N LYS A 256 -31.51 -0.82 -6.96
CA LYS A 256 -31.09 0.45 -6.32
C LYS A 256 -31.79 1.66 -6.92
N SER A 257 -32.12 1.63 -8.20
CA SER A 257 -32.87 2.71 -8.86
C SER A 257 -34.29 2.79 -8.32
N GLN A 258 -34.98 1.65 -8.22
CA GLN A 258 -36.34 1.58 -7.67
C GLN A 258 -36.38 2.02 -6.21
N TRP A 259 -35.36 1.67 -5.43
CA TRP A 259 -35.28 2.08 -4.03
C TRP A 259 -35.12 3.60 -3.88
N ARG A 260 -34.30 4.24 -4.73
CA ARG A 260 -34.15 5.71 -4.77
C ARG A 260 -35.46 6.42 -5.13
N GLU A 261 -36.19 5.92 -6.12
CA GLU A 261 -37.51 6.47 -6.47
C GLU A 261 -38.51 6.35 -5.29
N THR A 262 -38.40 5.28 -4.51
CA THR A 262 -39.25 5.04 -3.34
C THR A 262 -38.90 6.00 -2.18
N GLU A 263 -37.61 6.29 -1.95
CA GLU A 263 -37.16 7.26 -0.96
C GLU A 263 -37.63 8.68 -1.28
N GLU A 264 -37.50 9.13 -2.53
CA GLU A 264 -37.94 10.46 -2.96
C GLU A 264 -39.47 10.66 -2.76
N LEU A 265 -40.26 9.62 -3.02
CA LEU A 265 -41.70 9.64 -2.76
C LEU A 265 -42.02 9.69 -1.27
N LEU A 266 -41.27 8.98 -0.41
CA LEU A 266 -41.47 8.99 1.03
C LEU A 266 -41.20 10.38 1.63
N GLU A 267 -40.13 11.04 1.19
CA GLU A 267 -39.76 12.39 1.63
C GLU A 267 -40.85 13.41 1.26
N LYS A 268 -41.44 13.26 0.06
CA LYS A 268 -42.57 14.08 -0.38
C LYS A 268 -43.79 13.91 0.52
N TYR A 269 -44.16 12.68 0.88
CA TYR A 269 -45.30 12.42 1.77
C TYR A 269 -45.05 12.89 3.21
N GLN A 270 -43.80 12.79 3.71
CA GLN A 270 -43.42 13.33 5.02
C GLN A 270 -43.58 14.86 5.05
N SER A 271 -43.14 15.56 4.01
CA SER A 271 -43.32 17.01 3.92
C SER A 271 -44.79 17.42 3.87
N GLN A 272 -45.65 16.66 3.19
CA GLN A 272 -47.11 16.91 3.17
C GLN A 272 -47.77 16.67 4.54
N LEU A 273 -47.28 15.67 5.28
CA LEU A 273 -47.75 15.39 6.64
C LEU A 273 -47.38 16.54 7.61
N GLU A 274 -46.17 17.09 7.50
CA GLU A 274 -45.75 18.24 8.30
C GLU A 274 -46.58 19.49 8.01
N GLU A 275 -46.88 19.76 6.73
CA GLU A 275 -47.71 20.89 6.31
C GLU A 275 -49.16 20.77 6.82
N THR A 276 -49.76 19.58 6.74
CA THR A 276 -51.10 19.32 7.27
C THR A 276 -51.16 19.40 8.80
N MET A 277 -50.13 18.90 9.50
CA MET A 277 -50.02 19.03 10.96
C MET A 277 -49.92 20.50 11.41
N ALA A 278 -49.13 21.32 10.71
CA ALA A 278 -49.03 22.76 11.00
C ALA A 278 -50.38 23.48 10.81
N THR A 279 -51.12 23.12 9.76
CA THR A 279 -52.45 23.68 9.48
C THR A 279 -53.47 23.27 10.54
N LEU A 280 -53.40 22.03 11.03
CA LEU A 280 -54.24 21.53 12.12
C LEU A 280 -53.98 22.28 13.43
N GLU A 281 -52.72 22.54 13.78
CA GLU A 281 -52.36 23.34 14.96
C GLU A 281 -52.92 24.77 14.89
N GLU A 282 -52.90 25.38 13.71
CA GLU A 282 -53.47 26.70 13.48
C GLU A 282 -55.01 26.69 13.64
N SER A 283 -55.70 25.71 13.06
CA SER A 283 -57.15 25.56 13.21
C SER A 283 -57.58 25.28 14.66
N LEU A 284 -56.83 24.46 15.41
CA LEU A 284 -57.08 24.21 16.84
C LEU A 284 -56.92 25.48 17.67
N SER A 285 -55.92 26.31 17.37
CA SER A 285 -55.70 27.61 18.02
C SER A 285 -56.84 28.59 17.75
N GLN A 286 -57.34 28.64 16.50
CA GLN A 286 -58.49 29.46 16.13
C GLN A 286 -59.77 28.98 16.84
N LEU A 287 -59.99 27.67 16.93
CA LEU A 287 -61.16 27.10 17.62
C LEU A 287 -61.16 27.43 19.12
N ASP A 288 -59.99 27.33 19.79
CA ASP A 288 -59.83 27.74 21.19
C ASP A 288 -60.10 29.24 21.39
N SER A 289 -59.66 30.09 20.46
CA SER A 289 -59.96 31.53 20.48
C SER A 289 -61.46 31.81 20.35
N ASN A 290 -62.12 31.20 19.36
CA ASN A 290 -63.55 31.37 19.11
C ASN A 290 -64.39 30.82 20.29
N GLN A 291 -63.94 29.75 20.93
CA GLN A 291 -64.59 29.19 22.10
C GLN A 291 -64.52 30.14 23.30
N LYS A 292 -63.37 30.80 23.51
CA LYS A 292 -63.20 31.84 24.53
C LYS A 292 -64.08 33.07 24.26
N GLU A 293 -64.17 33.52 23.00
CA GLU A 293 -65.06 34.61 22.62
C GLU A 293 -66.53 34.24 22.86
N LEU A 294 -66.95 33.02 22.49
CA LEU A 294 -68.31 32.55 22.75
C LEU A 294 -68.65 32.51 24.25
N GLU A 295 -67.72 32.08 25.11
CA GLU A 295 -67.90 32.12 26.56
C GLU A 295 -68.04 33.55 27.09
N GLN A 296 -67.24 34.48 26.57
CA GLN A 296 -67.30 35.90 26.90
C GLN A 296 -68.65 36.51 26.47
N THR A 297 -69.11 36.27 25.23
CA THR A 297 -70.40 36.79 24.75
C THR A 297 -71.58 36.14 25.48
N LYS A 298 -71.50 34.86 25.85
CA LYS A 298 -72.51 34.20 26.71
C LYS A 298 -72.58 34.84 28.09
N PHE A 299 -71.43 35.20 28.65
CA PHE A 299 -71.35 35.88 29.94
C PHE A 299 -71.96 37.28 29.87
N GLU A 300 -71.67 38.05 28.82
CA GLU A 300 -72.26 39.36 28.56
C GLU A 300 -73.78 39.26 28.33
N LEU A 301 -74.24 38.30 27.53
CA LEU A 301 -75.66 38.01 27.34
C LEU A 301 -76.34 37.67 28.68
N HIS A 302 -75.69 36.90 29.54
CA HIS A 302 -76.22 36.59 30.87
C HIS A 302 -76.36 37.84 31.75
N GLN A 303 -75.39 38.76 31.70
CA GLN A 303 -75.48 40.04 32.41
C GLN A 303 -76.64 40.89 31.90
N VAL A 304 -76.81 41.01 30.58
CA VAL A 304 -77.90 41.78 29.93
C VAL A 304 -79.27 41.14 30.22
N GLN A 305 -79.37 39.81 30.26
CA GLN A 305 -80.60 39.12 30.66
C GLN A 305 -80.95 39.34 32.13
N GLN A 306 -79.96 39.45 33.03
CA GLN A 306 -80.20 39.75 34.44
C GLN A 306 -80.67 41.20 34.65
N THR A 307 -80.16 42.17 33.89
CA THR A 307 -80.66 43.55 33.89
C THR A 307 -82.06 43.65 33.29
N ALA A 308 -82.35 42.93 32.19
CA ALA A 308 -83.69 42.86 31.59
C ALA A 308 -84.74 42.25 32.54
N LYS A 309 -84.37 41.28 33.37
CA LYS A 309 -85.25 40.71 34.42
C LYS A 309 -85.55 41.70 35.56
N LYS A 310 -84.65 42.67 35.82
CA LYS A 310 -84.84 43.72 36.84
C LYS A 310 -85.75 44.86 36.36
N THR A 311 -85.98 45.00 35.05
CA THR A 311 -86.78 46.07 34.42
C THR A 311 -88.16 45.62 33.91
N GLN A 312 -88.59 44.37 34.19
CA GLN A 312 -89.93 43.87 33.82
C GLN A 312 -91.05 44.32 34.80
N PRO A 313 -92.25 44.71 34.32
CA PRO A 313 -93.44 44.93 35.17
C PRO A 313 -94.03 43.59 35.65
N SER A 314 -94.39 43.50 36.94
CA SER A 314 -94.73 42.25 37.64
C SER A 314 -96.21 41.81 37.56
N GLY A 315 -96.45 40.52 37.30
CA GLY A 315 -97.75 39.85 37.46
C GLY A 315 -97.66 38.31 37.60
N PHE A 316 -97.86 37.81 38.83
CA PHE A 316 -98.43 36.52 39.33
C PHE A 316 -98.48 35.25 38.41
N LEU A 317 -98.29 33.96 38.80
CA LEU A 317 -97.82 33.19 39.99
C LEU A 317 -97.84 31.65 39.64
N TYR A 318 -97.09 30.81 40.39
CA TYR A 318 -97.23 29.34 40.69
C TYR A 318 -96.30 28.22 40.08
N GLN A 319 -95.37 27.74 40.96
CA GLN A 319 -94.94 26.34 41.35
C GLN A 319 -94.51 25.26 40.32
N LYS A 320 -93.56 24.31 40.53
CA LYS A 320 -93.02 23.62 41.73
C LYS A 320 -91.73 22.77 41.39
N ILE A 321 -90.71 22.77 42.29
CA ILE A 321 -89.97 21.64 42.96
C ILE A 321 -88.86 20.72 42.29
N ILE A 322 -87.63 20.80 42.87
CA ILE A 322 -86.64 19.75 43.39
C ILE A 322 -85.79 18.90 42.38
N SER A 323 -84.48 18.53 42.52
CA SER A 323 -83.50 18.28 43.63
C SER A 323 -82.01 18.11 43.17
N ILE A 324 -81.05 18.57 44.01
CA ILE A 324 -79.82 17.92 44.59
C ILE A 324 -78.62 17.59 43.65
N ASP A 325 -77.46 18.28 43.74
CA ASP A 325 -76.26 18.09 44.63
C ASP A 325 -75.34 16.94 44.12
N SER A 326 -74.01 16.88 44.18
CA SER A 326 -72.87 17.71 44.62
C SER A 326 -71.60 16.97 44.15
N SER A 327 -70.51 17.70 43.84
CA SER A 327 -69.15 17.41 44.31
C SER A 327 -68.12 18.17 43.47
N CYS A 328 -67.51 19.17 44.11
CA CYS A 328 -66.17 19.66 43.79
C CYS A 328 -65.14 18.66 44.33
N GLN A 329 -64.08 18.37 43.57
CA GLN A 329 -62.68 18.61 43.96
C GLN A 329 -61.69 18.05 42.94
N GLU A 330 -60.53 18.72 42.87
CA GLU A 330 -59.24 18.26 42.32
C GLU A 330 -58.86 18.61 40.88
N ALA A 331 -58.82 19.92 40.62
CA ALA A 331 -57.78 20.54 39.82
C ALA A 331 -56.60 20.95 40.73
N HIS A 332 -55.68 20.04 41.07
CA HIS A 332 -54.33 20.41 41.55
C HIS A 332 -53.25 19.31 41.60
N GLN A 333 -53.31 18.24 40.81
CA GLN A 333 -52.21 17.25 40.82
C GLN A 333 -52.09 16.40 39.54
N LYS A 334 -51.68 17.01 38.42
CA LYS A 334 -51.01 16.30 37.31
C LYS A 334 -50.21 17.20 36.35
N ILE A 335 -49.55 18.22 36.91
CA ILE A 335 -48.49 19.02 36.25
C ILE A 335 -47.10 18.71 36.89
N GLN A 336 -46.95 17.51 37.48
CA GLN A 336 -45.69 17.03 38.05
C GLN A 336 -45.44 15.55 37.69
N GLU A 337 -45.51 15.23 36.40
CA GLU A 337 -44.97 13.97 35.85
C GLU A 337 -44.36 14.18 34.46
N LEU A 338 -43.68 15.32 34.27
CA LEU A 338 -42.85 15.64 33.11
C LEU A 338 -41.35 15.49 33.41
N SER A 339 -40.96 14.46 34.18
CA SER A 339 -39.58 13.98 34.20
C SER A 339 -39.52 12.47 34.36
N LYS A 340 -38.74 11.82 33.49
CA LYS A 340 -38.72 10.39 33.09
C LYS A 340 -39.77 10.11 32.00
N THR A 341 -39.41 9.88 30.74
CA THR A 341 -38.40 8.90 30.29
C THR A 341 -37.96 9.30 28.88
N ASN A 342 -36.71 9.73 28.74
CA ASN A 342 -36.05 9.91 27.45
C ASN A 342 -35.18 8.67 27.24
N LYS A 343 -35.63 7.75 26.39
CA LYS A 343 -34.79 6.68 25.84
C LYS A 343 -35.28 6.32 24.44
N GLU A 344 -34.32 6.45 23.53
CA GLU A 344 -34.18 5.70 22.27
C GLU A 344 -35.08 6.13 21.11
N GLN A 345 -34.54 7.04 20.31
CA GLN A 345 -34.50 6.90 18.85
C GLN A 345 -33.36 7.78 18.31
N ILE A 346 -32.24 7.14 17.95
CA ILE A 346 -31.15 7.74 17.18
C ILE A 346 -31.40 7.32 15.74
N ASP A 347 -31.66 8.31 14.89
CA ASP A 347 -31.77 8.17 13.45
C ASP A 347 -30.38 8.19 12.81
N TYR A 348 -30.13 7.26 11.88
CA TYR A 348 -28.81 6.99 11.28
C TYR A 348 -28.81 7.40 9.80
N SER A 349 -28.71 8.70 9.52
CA SER A 349 -28.44 9.22 8.17
C SER A 349 -27.31 10.28 8.23
N ASP A 350 -26.17 10.00 7.59
CA ASP A 350 -24.98 10.85 7.34
C ASP A 350 -24.27 11.55 8.55
N GLU A 351 -24.84 11.54 9.76
CA GLU A 351 -24.27 12.18 10.97
C GLU A 351 -23.10 11.41 11.63
N SER A 352 -22.73 10.23 11.12
CA SER A 352 -21.71 9.37 11.77
C SER A 352 -20.28 9.97 11.79
N ARG A 353 -19.99 10.98 10.95
CA ARG A 353 -18.65 11.60 10.80
C ARG A 353 -18.53 12.99 11.40
N LEU A 354 -19.51 13.41 12.21
CA LEU A 354 -19.49 14.67 12.94
C LEU A 354 -19.72 14.39 14.43
N PHE A 355 -18.85 14.89 15.30
CA PHE A 355 -19.03 14.78 16.75
C PHE A 355 -19.35 16.15 17.35
N LYS A 356 -20.56 16.31 17.90
CA LYS A 356 -21.07 17.57 18.45
C LYS A 356 -20.77 17.65 19.96
N ILE A 357 -20.27 18.80 20.41
CA ILE A 357 -20.02 19.10 21.82
C ILE A 357 -20.67 20.45 22.15
N ASN A 358 -21.56 20.46 23.13
CA ASN A 358 -22.18 21.67 23.65
C ASN A 358 -21.29 22.27 24.75
N ASN A 359 -21.16 23.60 24.76
CA ASN A 359 -20.27 24.34 25.66
C ASN A 359 -18.83 23.82 25.64
N ALA A 360 -18.34 23.50 24.45
CA ALA A 360 -17.02 22.93 24.24
C ALA A 360 -15.93 23.93 24.64
N VAL A 361 -14.97 23.46 25.44
CA VAL A 361 -13.77 24.24 25.77
C VAL A 361 -12.67 23.87 24.79
N VAL A 362 -12.10 24.88 24.14
CA VAL A 362 -10.90 24.74 23.30
C VAL A 362 -9.77 25.54 23.91
N LYS A 363 -8.65 24.87 24.14
CA LYS A 363 -7.43 25.44 24.71
C LYS A 363 -6.35 25.59 23.64
N PRO A 364 -5.41 26.53 23.82
CA PRO A 364 -4.17 26.55 23.06
C PRO A 364 -3.39 25.24 23.21
N ILE A 365 -2.57 24.92 22.23
CA ILE A 365 -1.81 23.68 22.16
C ILE A 365 -0.45 23.84 22.84
N GLU A 366 -0.15 23.01 23.83
CA GLU A 366 1.17 22.91 24.44
C GLU A 366 1.90 21.69 23.90
N ILE A 367 2.95 21.89 23.09
CA ILE A 367 3.72 20.79 22.50
C ILE A 367 4.85 20.39 23.46
N LYS A 368 4.84 19.13 23.90
CA LYS A 368 5.88 18.53 24.74
C LYS A 368 7.05 17.99 23.88
N SER A 369 8.17 17.68 24.54
CA SER A 369 9.43 17.25 23.92
C SER A 369 9.33 15.96 23.08
N ASN A 370 8.29 15.17 23.27
CA ASN A 370 8.00 13.92 22.55
C ASN A 370 6.96 14.08 21.42
N TYR A 371 6.63 15.32 21.00
CA TYR A 371 5.57 15.64 20.02
C TYR A 371 4.15 15.27 20.45
N GLU A 372 3.94 14.84 21.69
CA GLU A 372 2.61 14.87 22.28
C GLU A 372 2.24 16.31 22.60
N TRP A 373 0.96 16.63 22.49
CA TRP A 373 0.47 17.92 22.96
C TRP A 373 -0.61 17.80 24.03
N MET A 374 -0.77 18.87 24.79
CA MET A 374 -1.95 19.10 25.61
C MET A 374 -2.70 20.32 25.08
N GLY A 375 -3.99 20.41 25.40
CA GLY A 375 -4.88 21.42 24.83
C GLY A 375 -5.50 20.98 23.51
N GLY A 376 -5.97 21.93 22.70
CA GLY A 376 -6.97 21.65 21.67
C GLY A 376 -8.36 21.52 22.29
N VAL A 377 -9.22 20.69 21.72
CA VAL A 377 -10.56 20.45 22.30
C VAL A 377 -10.43 19.65 23.61
N CYS A 378 -11.11 20.10 24.67
CA CYS A 378 -11.33 19.29 25.85
C CYS A 378 -12.41 18.23 25.56
N PHE A 379 -11.99 16.97 25.48
CA PHE A 379 -12.87 15.87 25.05
C PHE A 379 -13.78 15.35 26.18
N PRO A 380 -15.06 15.04 25.89
CA PRO A 380 -15.87 14.26 26.80
C PRO A 380 -15.38 12.80 26.85
N GLU A 381 -15.68 12.08 27.94
CA GLU A 381 -15.21 10.69 28.14
C GLU A 381 -15.64 9.73 27.03
N ASN A 382 -16.74 10.02 26.33
CA ASN A 382 -17.34 9.18 25.31
C ASN A 382 -16.94 9.53 23.87
N MET A 383 -15.98 10.44 23.63
CA MET A 383 -15.62 10.85 22.27
C MET A 383 -14.92 9.71 21.50
N PRO A 384 -15.43 9.28 20.33
CA PRO A 384 -14.80 8.24 19.53
C PRO A 384 -13.41 8.65 19.02
N GLY A 385 -12.49 7.69 19.00
CA GLY A 385 -11.10 7.92 18.60
C GLY A 385 -10.93 8.40 17.15
N VAL A 386 -11.87 8.10 16.25
CA VAL A 386 -11.84 8.54 14.85
C VAL A 386 -11.84 10.07 14.67
N PHE A 387 -12.36 10.80 15.66
CA PHE A 387 -12.39 12.26 15.68
C PHE A 387 -11.14 12.89 16.30
N ARG A 388 -10.30 12.08 16.96
CA ARG A 388 -9.10 12.54 17.65
C ARG A 388 -7.92 12.66 16.69
N HIS A 389 -6.91 13.43 17.10
CA HIS A 389 -5.73 13.67 16.29
C HIS A 389 -4.66 12.61 16.56
N ARG A 390 -4.22 11.89 15.53
CA ARG A 390 -3.32 10.73 15.64
C ARG A 390 -2.19 10.77 14.60
N ARG A 391 -1.08 10.09 14.91
CA ARG A 391 0.09 9.89 14.04
C ARG A 391 0.56 8.44 14.14
N SER A 392 1.37 7.94 13.20
CA SER A 392 1.90 6.57 13.30
C SER A 392 2.79 6.39 14.53
N GLY A 393 2.53 5.37 15.34
CA GLY A 393 3.36 5.02 16.48
C GLY A 393 4.54 4.12 16.16
N LYS A 394 5.67 4.30 16.86
CA LYS A 394 6.69 3.25 16.99
C LYS A 394 6.36 2.36 18.19
N LEU A 395 5.29 1.58 18.08
CA LEU A 395 5.09 0.42 18.95
C LEU A 395 5.36 -0.84 18.11
N VAL A 396 6.20 -1.69 18.67
CA VAL A 396 6.79 -2.88 18.03
C VAL A 396 5.73 -3.70 17.29
N GLY A 397 5.88 -3.83 15.96
CA GLY A 397 5.16 -4.84 15.17
C GLY A 397 3.77 -4.47 14.66
N LYS A 398 3.24 -3.27 14.94
CA LYS A 398 2.02 -2.75 14.32
C LYS A 398 2.13 -1.25 14.05
N ASN A 399 1.81 -0.82 12.83
CA ASN A 399 1.58 0.60 12.50
C ASN A 399 0.24 1.10 13.09
N GLU A 400 0.00 0.88 14.39
CA GLU A 400 -1.21 1.40 15.03
C GLU A 400 -1.06 2.93 15.24
N PRO A 401 -2.05 3.73 14.82
CA PRO A 401 -2.05 5.17 15.07
C PRO A 401 -2.02 5.47 16.58
N ILE A 402 -1.07 6.28 17.02
CA ILE A 402 -1.00 6.84 18.38
C ILE A 402 -1.69 8.20 18.37
N TYR A 403 -2.63 8.38 19.29
CA TYR A 403 -3.22 9.69 19.58
C TYR A 403 -2.17 10.63 20.15
N ILE A 404 -1.99 11.78 19.50
CA ILE A 404 -1.02 12.80 19.95
C ILE A 404 -1.70 13.86 20.82
N ASP A 405 -3.03 13.91 20.79
CA ASP A 405 -3.84 14.62 21.76
C ASP A 405 -4.00 13.82 23.06
N ARG A 406 -3.94 14.52 24.20
CA ARG A 406 -4.21 13.91 25.52
C ARG A 406 -5.53 14.46 26.06
N PRO A 407 -6.46 13.59 26.51
CA PRO A 407 -7.66 14.05 27.19
C PRO A 407 -7.27 14.63 28.54
N GLU A 408 -7.58 15.92 28.75
CA GLU A 408 -7.76 16.43 30.11
C GLU A 408 -9.20 16.08 30.52
N ILE A 409 -9.34 15.05 31.37
CA ILE A 409 -10.62 14.72 31.99
C ILE A 409 -11.00 15.91 32.86
N VAL A 410 -12.15 16.53 32.56
CA VAL A 410 -12.77 17.52 33.44
C VAL A 410 -13.21 16.75 34.69
N ASP A 411 -12.53 17.00 35.79
CA ASP A 411 -12.89 16.45 37.09
C ASP A 411 -14.23 17.07 37.53
N ASN A 412 -15.33 16.35 37.30
CA ASN A 412 -16.68 16.73 37.73
C ASN A 412 -16.86 16.73 39.26
N SER A 413 -15.81 16.45 40.05
CA SER A 413 -15.83 16.61 41.52
C SER A 413 -15.56 18.04 42.01
N LYS A 414 -15.24 18.98 41.09
CA LYS A 414 -15.23 20.40 41.40
C LYS A 414 -16.50 21.05 40.87
N GLU A 415 -17.52 21.06 41.72
CA GLU A 415 -18.49 22.15 41.71
C GLU A 415 -17.76 23.48 41.46
N VAL A 416 -18.31 24.27 40.55
CA VAL A 416 -18.03 25.71 40.48
C VAL A 416 -18.43 26.29 41.84
N ASN A 417 -17.49 26.31 42.79
CA ASN A 417 -17.66 26.96 44.07
C ASN A 417 -16.52 27.96 44.28
N VAL A 418 -16.93 29.23 44.21
CA VAL A 418 -16.50 30.36 45.04
C VAL A 418 -14.98 30.58 45.17
N ILE A 419 -14.52 31.60 44.44
CA ILE A 419 -13.59 32.66 44.86
C ILE A 419 -12.48 32.21 45.84
N ASP A 420 -11.30 31.88 45.29
CA ASP A 420 -10.03 32.05 46.00
C ASP A 420 -9.48 33.46 45.70
N ASN A 421 -9.69 34.37 46.65
CA ASN A 421 -9.27 35.77 46.63
C ASN A 421 -7.76 35.93 46.93
N SER A 422 -6.91 35.10 46.34
CA SER A 422 -5.46 35.18 46.59
C SER A 422 -4.57 34.86 45.39
N LYS A 423 -4.97 35.28 44.18
CA LYS A 423 -4.11 35.69 43.05
C LYS A 423 -5.00 36.16 41.91
N ASN A 424 -5.28 37.46 41.88
CA ASN A 424 -5.97 38.12 40.78
C ASN A 424 -5.18 37.98 39.46
N GLN A 425 -5.53 36.98 38.66
CA GLN A 425 -5.57 37.08 37.20
C GLN A 425 -6.88 36.43 36.74
N THR A 426 -7.90 37.26 36.63
CA THR A 426 -9.18 36.98 35.97
C THR A 426 -8.91 36.56 34.53
N TYR A 427 -8.99 35.25 34.22
CA TYR A 427 -9.14 34.80 32.84
C TYR A 427 -10.60 34.97 32.46
N SER A 428 -10.94 36.02 31.72
CA SER A 428 -12.23 36.06 31.02
C SER A 428 -12.23 34.93 30.00
N SER A 429 -13.01 33.87 30.21
CA SER A 429 -13.25 32.88 29.16
C SER A 429 -14.02 33.57 28.04
N ASN A 430 -13.41 33.72 26.87
CA ASN A 430 -14.10 34.25 25.71
C ASN A 430 -15.13 33.21 25.25
N PHE A 431 -16.41 33.51 25.49
CA PHE A 431 -17.54 32.69 25.08
C PHE A 431 -17.98 33.09 23.66
N TYR A 432 -18.09 32.11 22.78
CA TYR A 432 -18.54 32.27 21.40
C TYR A 432 -19.91 31.60 21.25
N GLN A 433 -20.94 32.43 21.07
CA GLN A 433 -22.31 31.98 20.81
C GLN A 433 -22.44 31.49 19.36
N GLY A 434 -23.26 30.46 19.11
CA GLY A 434 -23.50 29.88 17.79
C GLY A 434 -22.87 28.49 17.56
N THR A 435 -22.77 28.10 16.29
CA THR A 435 -22.30 26.78 15.85
C THR A 435 -20.99 26.87 15.08
N TYR A 436 -19.97 26.14 15.52
CA TYR A 436 -18.61 26.24 15.02
C TYR A 436 -18.05 24.88 14.60
N ILE A 437 -17.14 24.87 13.63
CA ILE A 437 -16.42 23.67 13.19
C ILE A 437 -15.00 23.68 13.73
N TYR A 438 -14.58 22.62 14.41
CA TYR A 438 -13.20 22.43 14.80
C TYR A 438 -12.35 22.00 13.58
N ALA A 439 -11.57 22.94 13.05
CA ALA A 439 -10.69 22.70 11.92
C ALA A 439 -9.44 21.91 12.33
N GLY A 440 -9.05 22.02 13.59
CA GLY A 440 -7.94 21.26 14.15
C GLY A 440 -6.81 22.11 14.72
N PRO A 441 -5.69 21.45 15.05
CA PRO A 441 -4.44 22.10 15.41
C PRO A 441 -3.85 22.90 14.24
N LEU A 442 -3.39 24.12 14.48
CA LEU A 442 -2.69 24.94 13.47
C LEU A 442 -1.21 25.12 13.82
N ILE A 443 -0.41 24.11 13.52
CA ILE A 443 1.04 24.20 13.65
C ILE A 443 1.57 25.11 12.54
N PHE A 444 2.33 26.17 12.89
CA PHE A 444 2.86 27.18 11.95
C PHE A 444 4.00 26.66 11.06
N HIS A 445 3.69 25.65 10.25
CA HIS A 445 4.57 25.05 9.28
C HIS A 445 3.73 24.59 8.09
N PHE A 446 4.09 25.04 6.89
CA PHE A 446 3.34 24.80 5.64
C PHE A 446 2.87 23.35 5.49
N GLY A 447 3.78 22.39 5.65
CA GLY A 447 3.44 20.97 5.52
C GLY A 447 2.45 20.48 6.59
N HIS A 448 2.59 20.93 7.84
CA HIS A 448 1.69 20.49 8.91
C HIS A 448 0.28 21.04 8.72
N VAL A 449 0.14 22.27 8.23
CA VAL A 449 -1.18 22.81 7.87
C VAL A 449 -1.85 21.96 6.81
N LEU A 450 -1.11 21.62 5.74
CA LEU A 450 -1.67 20.86 4.63
C LEU A 450 -2.02 19.42 4.97
N THR A 451 -1.37 18.81 5.96
CA THR A 451 -1.60 17.39 6.32
C THR A 451 -2.41 17.17 7.60
N GLU A 452 -2.61 18.21 8.42
CA GLU A 452 -3.19 18.07 9.76
C GLU A 452 -4.26 19.12 10.09
N SER A 453 -4.33 20.25 9.37
CA SER A 453 -5.25 21.35 9.70
C SER A 453 -6.39 21.51 8.69
N ILE A 454 -6.19 21.18 7.41
CA ILE A 454 -7.19 21.47 6.37
C ILE A 454 -8.22 20.34 6.19
N HIS A 455 -7.94 19.14 6.68
CA HIS A 455 -8.76 17.95 6.37
C HIS A 455 -10.04 17.81 7.17
N ARG A 456 -10.39 18.77 8.02
CA ARG A 456 -11.69 18.87 8.70
C ARG A 456 -12.57 19.98 8.13
N ILE A 457 -12.01 20.81 7.26
CA ILE A 457 -12.71 21.95 6.65
C ILE A 457 -13.88 21.51 5.77
N TRP A 458 -13.90 20.27 5.28
CA TRP A 458 -14.95 19.76 4.41
C TRP A 458 -16.37 19.87 4.99
N ALA A 459 -16.51 19.87 6.32
CA ALA A 459 -17.78 20.01 6.99
C ALA A 459 -18.26 21.46 7.15
N PHE A 460 -17.42 22.45 6.80
CA PHE A 460 -17.75 23.85 6.96
C PHE A 460 -18.73 24.32 5.89
N ASN A 461 -19.89 24.79 6.35
CA ASN A 461 -20.89 25.47 5.55
C ASN A 461 -21.14 26.88 6.12
N PRO A 462 -20.82 27.98 5.41
CA PRO A 462 -20.96 29.33 5.94
C PRO A 462 -22.41 29.78 6.19
N LYS A 463 -23.41 29.03 5.69
CA LYS A 463 -24.83 29.26 5.99
C LYS A 463 -25.28 28.65 7.32
N LEU A 464 -24.61 27.58 7.76
CA LEU A 464 -24.96 26.81 8.96
C LEU A 464 -24.00 27.06 10.12
N HIS A 465 -22.78 27.52 9.84
CA HIS A 465 -21.72 27.64 10.82
C HIS A 465 -21.20 29.07 10.92
N ASP A 466 -21.01 29.53 12.15
CA ASP A 466 -20.55 30.86 12.49
C ASP A 466 -19.05 31.04 12.26
N GLY A 467 -18.26 29.97 12.40
CA GLY A 467 -16.83 30.00 12.13
C GLY A 467 -16.09 28.67 12.23
N LEU A 468 -14.81 28.72 11.89
CA LEU A 468 -13.82 27.64 11.95
C LEU A 468 -12.84 27.89 13.08
N VAL A 469 -12.65 26.90 13.94
CA VAL A 469 -11.82 26.99 15.14
C VAL A 469 -10.51 26.26 14.92
N PHE A 470 -9.41 27.01 15.05
CA PHE A 470 -8.05 26.50 14.98
C PHE A 470 -7.37 26.65 16.35
N ALA A 471 -6.80 25.57 16.88
CA ALA A 471 -6.04 25.61 18.12
C ALA A 471 -4.55 25.84 17.85
N LEU A 472 -3.96 26.88 18.44
CA LEU A 472 -2.60 27.32 18.12
C LEU A 472 -1.57 26.83 19.14
N PRO A 473 -0.34 26.48 18.74
CA PRO A 473 0.75 26.22 19.66
C PRO A 473 1.09 27.42 20.54
N VAL A 474 1.29 27.19 21.84
CA VAL A 474 1.73 28.20 22.81
C VAL A 474 3.24 28.45 22.61
N GLY A 475 3.60 29.68 22.20
CA GLY A 475 4.99 30.09 22.03
C GLY A 475 5.14 31.61 21.89
N SER A 476 5.72 32.23 22.93
CA SER A 476 6.06 33.67 23.09
C SER A 476 4.94 34.71 22.89
N ASN A 477 4.39 35.19 24.01
CA ASN A 477 3.74 36.51 24.22
C ASN A 477 3.32 37.30 22.97
N SER A 478 2.28 36.87 22.26
CA SER A 478 1.62 37.72 21.27
C SER A 478 0.15 37.85 21.62
N ALA A 479 -0.28 39.09 21.85
CA ALA A 479 -1.69 39.44 22.13
C ALA A 479 -2.60 39.22 20.91
N SER A 480 -2.04 38.92 19.73
CA SER A 480 -2.77 38.63 18.50
C SER A 480 -1.95 37.74 17.57
N PHE A 481 -2.61 36.84 16.83
CA PHE A 481 -1.99 36.03 15.78
C PHE A 481 -2.33 36.60 14.41
N ASN A 482 -1.30 36.85 13.59
CA ASN A 482 -1.47 37.25 12.19
C ASN A 482 -1.14 36.07 11.27
N PRO A 483 -2.11 35.54 10.51
CA PRO A 483 -1.89 34.41 9.62
C PRO A 483 -0.97 34.79 8.45
N PRO A 484 -0.03 33.91 8.07
CA PRO A 484 0.85 34.19 6.94
C PRO A 484 0.07 34.20 5.62
N GLN A 485 0.57 34.95 4.63
CA GLN A 485 -0.11 35.15 3.34
C GLN A 485 -0.48 33.83 2.63
N TRP A 486 0.39 32.82 2.69
CA TRP A 486 0.12 31.51 2.09
C TRP A 486 -1.06 30.80 2.77
N LEU A 487 -1.29 30.97 4.08
CA LEU A 487 -2.45 30.40 4.77
C LEU A 487 -3.74 31.08 4.31
N ILE A 488 -3.71 32.41 4.13
CA ILE A 488 -4.84 33.16 3.57
C ILE A 488 -5.17 32.68 2.16
N GLN A 489 -4.16 32.39 1.33
CA GLN A 489 -4.35 31.82 -0.01
C GLN A 489 -4.97 30.42 0.04
N ILE A 490 -4.57 29.58 0.99
CA ILE A 490 -5.17 28.25 1.21
C ILE A 490 -6.66 28.40 1.57
N LEU A 491 -7.00 29.25 2.53
CA LEU A 491 -8.39 29.50 2.93
C LEU A 491 -9.24 29.99 1.74
N LYS A 492 -8.68 30.87 0.90
CA LYS A 492 -9.34 31.34 -0.33
C LYS A 492 -9.66 30.21 -1.32
N ILE A 493 -8.77 29.23 -1.46
CA ILE A 493 -9.03 28.03 -2.29
C ILE A 493 -10.25 27.28 -1.77
N PHE A 494 -10.36 27.12 -0.44
CA PHE A 494 -11.52 26.54 0.23
C PHE A 494 -12.76 27.45 0.30
N ASN A 495 -12.72 28.65 -0.29
CA ASN A 495 -13.79 29.64 -0.22
C ASN A 495 -14.11 30.09 1.22
N ILE A 496 -13.12 30.08 2.11
CA ILE A 496 -13.24 30.53 3.50
C ILE A 496 -12.67 31.92 3.62
N SER A 497 -13.47 32.82 4.17
CA SER A 497 -13.03 34.16 4.47
C SER A 497 -12.37 34.23 5.85
N LEU A 498 -11.39 35.11 6.01
CA LEU A 498 -10.51 35.11 7.18
C LEU A 498 -11.26 35.47 8.48
N GLU A 499 -12.30 36.28 8.41
CA GLU A 499 -13.16 36.66 9.54
C GLU A 499 -13.96 35.49 10.10
N LYS A 500 -14.13 34.41 9.34
CA LYS A 500 -14.75 33.18 9.82
C LYS A 500 -13.76 32.30 10.60
N CYS A 501 -12.47 32.61 10.62
CA CYS A 501 -11.46 31.83 11.33
C CYS A 501 -11.21 32.38 12.74
N ILE A 502 -11.34 31.50 13.73
CA ILE A 502 -11.05 31.77 15.14
C ILE A 502 -9.75 31.05 15.51
N PHE A 503 -8.75 31.82 15.91
CA PHE A 503 -7.44 31.31 16.30
C PHE A 503 -7.32 31.32 17.83
N VAL A 504 -7.43 30.14 18.44
CA VAL A 504 -7.45 29.95 19.89
C VAL A 504 -6.04 30.08 20.46
N ILE A 505 -5.75 31.25 21.05
CA ILE A 505 -4.48 31.59 21.74
C ILE A 505 -4.63 31.73 23.26
N TYR A 506 -5.86 31.63 23.77
CA TYR A 506 -6.24 31.51 25.18
C TYR A 506 -7.44 30.55 25.26
N ASN A 507 -7.86 30.14 26.46
CA ASN A 507 -9.00 29.23 26.61
C ASN A 507 -10.28 29.92 26.12
N CYS A 508 -10.98 29.28 25.19
CA CYS A 508 -12.25 29.73 24.63
C CYS A 508 -13.33 28.69 24.90
N THR A 509 -14.57 29.15 25.07
CA THR A 509 -15.76 28.29 25.16
C THR A 509 -16.67 28.55 23.97
N PHE A 510 -17.19 27.50 23.35
CA PHE A 510 -18.07 27.57 22.19
C PHE A 510 -19.41 26.93 22.52
N GLU A 511 -20.52 27.60 22.22
CA GLU A 511 -21.87 27.10 22.53
C GLU A 511 -22.12 25.74 21.87
N ASN A 512 -21.88 25.62 20.56
CA ASN A 512 -21.93 24.35 19.84
C ASN A 512 -20.66 24.18 19.00
N LEU A 513 -19.82 23.19 19.32
CA LEU A 513 -18.62 22.85 18.54
C LEU A 513 -18.78 21.47 17.89
N ILE A 514 -18.67 21.44 16.58
CA ILE A 514 -18.72 20.22 15.77
C ILE A 514 -17.30 19.82 15.41
N ILE A 515 -16.95 18.54 15.60
CA ILE A 515 -15.63 17.98 15.31
C ILE A 515 -15.78 16.97 14.18
N PRO A 516 -15.43 17.34 12.94
CA PRO A 516 -15.49 16.42 11.81
C PRO A 516 -14.38 15.39 11.87
N GLU A 517 -14.63 14.17 11.38
CA GLU A 517 -13.55 13.23 11.09
C GLU A 517 -12.54 13.85 10.10
N PRO A 518 -11.21 13.76 10.34
CA PRO A 518 -10.23 14.24 9.37
C PRO A 518 -10.21 13.34 8.14
N GLY A 519 -10.31 13.93 6.94
CA GLY A 519 -10.29 13.22 5.66
C GLY A 519 -8.92 12.71 5.21
N SER A 520 -7.84 13.23 5.78
CA SER A 520 -6.46 12.77 5.59
C SER A 520 -5.66 13.04 6.87
N GLU A 521 -4.61 12.25 7.10
CA GLU A 521 -3.78 12.33 8.30
C GLU A 521 -2.29 12.11 7.94
N LEU A 522 -1.38 12.84 8.59
CA LEU A 522 0.05 12.89 8.21
C LEU A 522 0.74 11.53 7.99
N SER A 523 0.41 10.49 8.75
CA SER A 523 1.07 9.16 8.62
C SER A 523 0.16 8.08 8.04
N VAL A 524 -1.10 8.41 7.75
CA VAL A 524 -2.11 7.49 7.20
C VAL A 524 -2.44 7.82 5.75
N GLY A 525 -2.37 9.10 5.38
CA GLY A 525 -2.77 9.61 4.07
C GLY A 525 -4.26 9.85 3.97
N VAL A 526 -4.72 10.03 2.74
CA VAL A 526 -6.11 10.32 2.39
C VAL A 526 -6.99 9.09 2.62
N LYS A 527 -8.16 9.30 3.22
CA LYS A 527 -9.21 8.29 3.37
C LYS A 527 -10.09 8.26 2.12
N GLU A 528 -10.52 7.06 1.73
CA GLU A 528 -11.29 6.83 0.50
C GLU A 528 -12.57 7.68 0.42
N TRP A 529 -13.34 7.78 1.51
CA TRP A 529 -14.55 8.61 1.56
C TRP A 529 -14.29 10.11 1.34
N TYR A 530 -13.05 10.57 1.55
CA TYR A 530 -12.67 11.96 1.37
C TYR A 530 -12.36 12.30 -0.09
N CYS A 531 -12.13 11.30 -0.95
CA CYS A 531 -11.75 11.49 -2.35
C CYS A 531 -12.78 12.32 -3.12
N SER A 532 -14.09 12.08 -2.94
CA SER A 532 -15.13 12.85 -3.64
C SER A 532 -15.16 14.34 -3.23
N TYR A 533 -14.76 14.67 -1.99
CA TYR A 533 -14.57 16.06 -1.60
C TYR A 533 -13.36 16.67 -2.31
N LEU A 534 -12.25 15.93 -2.37
CA LEU A 534 -11.03 16.37 -3.07
C LEU A 534 -11.25 16.51 -4.58
N GLU A 535 -12.08 15.69 -5.22
CA GLU A 535 -12.44 15.84 -6.63
C GLU A 535 -13.13 17.17 -6.91
N ARG A 536 -14.10 17.56 -6.07
CA ARG A 536 -14.77 18.87 -6.16
C ARG A 536 -13.79 20.02 -5.92
N LEU A 537 -12.92 19.88 -4.92
CA LEU A 537 -11.87 20.86 -4.64
C LEU A 537 -10.90 21.01 -5.82
N GLN A 538 -10.49 19.89 -6.40
CA GLN A 538 -9.61 19.84 -7.56
C GLN A 538 -10.26 20.46 -8.79
N GLN A 539 -11.55 20.18 -9.05
CA GLN A 539 -12.29 20.82 -10.14
C GLN A 539 -12.32 22.34 -10.00
N ARG A 540 -12.57 22.84 -8.79
CA ARG A 540 -12.47 24.26 -8.49
C ARG A 540 -11.07 24.80 -8.73
N ILE A 541 -10.02 24.08 -8.34
CA ILE A 541 -8.63 24.48 -8.59
C ILE A 541 -8.34 24.50 -10.10
N LEU A 542 -8.85 23.54 -10.88
CA LEU A 542 -8.70 23.49 -12.33
C LEU A 542 -9.29 24.75 -12.99
N GLU A 543 -10.45 25.21 -12.51
CA GLU A 543 -11.10 26.45 -12.94
C GLU A 543 -10.29 27.69 -12.54
N MET A 544 -9.88 27.78 -11.27
CA MET A 544 -9.10 28.90 -10.73
C MET A 544 -7.72 29.03 -11.41
N THR A 545 -7.15 27.93 -11.89
CA THR A 545 -5.85 27.88 -12.55
C THR A 545 -5.93 27.90 -14.08
N ASN A 546 -7.13 27.91 -14.68
CA ASN A 546 -7.32 27.77 -16.14
C ASN A 546 -6.45 28.75 -16.95
N GLN A 547 -6.45 30.04 -16.60
CA GLN A 547 -5.62 31.04 -17.29
C GLN A 547 -4.12 30.82 -17.07
N LEU A 548 -3.72 30.41 -15.86
CA LEU A 548 -2.31 30.17 -15.51
C LEU A 548 -1.72 28.96 -16.24
N ARG A 549 -2.57 28.00 -16.66
CA ARG A 549 -2.17 26.76 -17.33
C ARG A 549 -2.14 26.85 -18.85
N LYS A 550 -2.68 27.89 -19.48
CA LYS A 550 -2.76 27.99 -20.96
C LYS A 550 -1.43 27.81 -21.68
N GLU A 551 -0.34 28.29 -21.09
CA GLU A 551 1.02 28.22 -21.66
C GLU A 551 1.85 27.08 -21.05
N LYS A 552 1.24 26.20 -20.24
CA LYS A 552 1.90 25.11 -19.52
C LYS A 552 1.32 23.78 -19.99
N GLN A 553 2.05 23.04 -20.81
CA GLN A 553 1.67 21.69 -21.22
C GLN A 553 2.86 20.75 -21.08
N ASP A 554 2.56 19.51 -20.68
CA ASP A 554 3.50 18.39 -20.56
C ASP A 554 4.81 18.72 -19.84
N LEU A 555 4.72 19.50 -18.76
CA LEU A 555 5.90 19.97 -18.04
C LEU A 555 6.63 18.82 -17.34
N LYS A 556 7.96 18.92 -17.30
CA LYS A 556 8.81 18.15 -16.41
C LYS A 556 9.23 19.06 -15.25
N LEU A 557 8.90 18.72 -14.02
CA LEU A 557 9.15 19.57 -12.85
C LEU A 557 10.19 18.96 -11.92
N PHE A 558 11.06 19.80 -11.37
CA PHE A 558 11.97 19.45 -10.30
C PHE A 558 11.71 20.35 -9.08
N PHE A 559 11.25 19.76 -7.99
CA PHE A 559 11.04 20.44 -6.71
C PHE A 559 12.24 20.20 -5.79
N GLY A 560 13.27 21.03 -5.99
CA GLY A 560 14.52 20.99 -5.24
C GLY A 560 14.50 21.77 -3.92
N ARG A 561 15.58 21.63 -3.17
CA ARG A 561 15.88 22.30 -1.89
C ARG A 561 17.30 22.89 -1.87
N SER A 562 18.00 22.93 -3.01
CA SER A 562 19.37 23.44 -3.14
C SER A 562 19.54 24.89 -2.63
N HIS A 563 18.48 25.71 -2.68
CA HIS A 563 18.45 27.09 -2.18
C HIS A 563 18.31 27.23 -0.65
N ILE A 564 17.87 26.17 0.05
CA ILE A 564 17.56 26.19 1.49
C ILE A 564 18.37 25.17 2.30
N LEU A 565 19.68 25.06 2.04
CA LEU A 565 20.60 24.11 2.69
C LEU A 565 20.45 24.01 4.22
N LEU A 566 20.29 25.13 4.94
CA LEU A 566 20.15 25.17 6.41
C LEU A 566 18.79 24.64 6.93
N ARG A 567 17.81 24.43 6.05
CA ARG A 567 16.45 23.97 6.38
C ARG A 567 16.18 22.57 5.80
N GLY A 568 17.17 21.69 5.95
CA GLY A 568 17.11 20.31 5.46
C GLY A 568 17.30 20.21 3.95
N GLY A 569 18.39 20.76 3.42
CA GLY A 569 18.81 20.51 2.05
C GLY A 569 19.48 19.14 1.87
N VAL A 570 19.62 18.72 0.62
CA VAL A 570 20.43 17.56 0.19
C VAL A 570 21.67 18.11 -0.49
N ALA A 571 22.86 17.75 -0.01
CA ALA A 571 24.10 18.21 -0.61
C ALA A 571 24.36 17.52 -1.96
N GLY A 572 24.94 18.25 -2.92
CA GLY A 572 25.16 17.78 -4.29
C GLY A 572 23.92 17.96 -5.18
N GLU A 573 22.76 18.24 -4.61
CA GLU A 573 21.49 18.42 -5.33
C GLU A 573 21.59 19.51 -6.41
N LYS A 574 22.38 20.57 -6.20
CA LYS A 574 22.53 21.64 -7.20
C LYS A 574 23.14 21.14 -8.50
N TYR A 575 24.03 20.15 -8.45
CA TYR A 575 24.59 19.54 -9.65
C TYR A 575 23.53 18.73 -10.40
N LEU A 576 22.77 17.90 -9.67
CA LEU A 576 21.65 17.14 -10.24
C LEU A 576 20.59 18.06 -10.86
N GLU A 577 20.22 19.14 -10.16
CA GLU A 577 19.31 20.16 -10.65
C GLU A 577 19.78 20.69 -12.02
N ASN A 578 21.05 21.06 -12.15
CA ASN A 578 21.60 21.56 -13.41
C ASN A 578 21.56 20.50 -14.52
N CYS A 579 21.81 19.23 -14.21
CA CYS A 579 21.67 18.14 -15.18
C CYS A 579 20.21 18.00 -15.66
N LEU A 580 19.25 18.09 -14.75
CA LEU A 580 17.82 18.00 -15.08
C LEU A 580 17.37 19.21 -15.93
N LEU A 581 17.84 20.42 -15.63
CA LEU A 581 17.55 21.61 -16.43
C LEU A 581 17.98 21.43 -17.89
N ASN A 582 19.12 20.78 -18.14
CA ASN A 582 19.59 20.46 -19.50
C ASN A 582 18.68 19.49 -20.25
N GLU A 583 17.81 18.75 -19.55
CA GLU A 583 16.83 17.81 -20.13
C GLU A 583 15.40 18.37 -20.17
N GLY A 584 15.28 19.69 -19.99
CA GLY A 584 14.03 20.43 -20.09
C GLY A 584 13.17 20.38 -18.82
N TYR A 585 13.74 19.99 -17.66
CA TYR A 585 13.05 20.18 -16.39
C TYR A 585 12.96 21.65 -16.02
N VAL A 586 11.84 22.04 -15.40
CA VAL A 586 11.66 23.33 -14.75
C VAL A 586 11.91 23.16 -13.26
N SER A 587 12.92 23.85 -12.73
CA SER A 587 13.18 23.88 -11.29
C SER A 587 12.22 24.84 -10.58
N ILE A 588 11.48 24.34 -9.59
CA ILE A 588 10.50 25.09 -8.83
C ILE A 588 10.98 25.28 -7.40
N GLN A 589 11.05 26.55 -6.98
CA GLN A 589 11.22 26.96 -5.59
C GLN A 589 9.86 27.48 -5.09
N PRO A 590 9.07 26.66 -4.38
CA PRO A 590 7.66 26.96 -4.10
C PRO A 590 7.43 28.31 -3.42
N GLU A 591 8.33 28.74 -2.54
CA GLU A 591 8.20 30.02 -1.80
C GLU A 591 8.19 31.27 -2.68
N ASN A 592 8.64 31.16 -3.94
CA ASN A 592 8.63 32.26 -4.91
C ASN A 592 7.30 32.40 -5.64
N TYR A 593 6.36 31.49 -5.41
CA TYR A 593 5.07 31.41 -6.09
C TYR A 593 3.94 31.41 -5.09
N ASN A 594 2.80 32.01 -5.45
CA ASN A 594 1.58 31.83 -4.68
C ASN A 594 1.02 30.41 -4.85
N ILE A 595 0.10 29.99 -3.96
CA ILE A 595 -0.38 28.59 -3.96
C ILE A 595 -1.07 28.19 -5.28
N LEU A 596 -1.82 29.10 -5.91
CA LEU A 596 -2.47 28.80 -7.20
C LEU A 596 -1.46 28.65 -8.34
N GLU A 597 -0.40 29.46 -8.34
CA GLU A 597 0.70 29.30 -9.30
C GLU A 597 1.40 27.95 -9.11
N GLN A 598 1.71 27.57 -7.86
CA GLN A 598 2.30 26.26 -7.55
C GLN A 598 1.42 25.11 -8.05
N LEU A 599 0.11 25.16 -7.77
CA LEU A 599 -0.86 24.16 -8.24
C LEU A 599 -0.99 24.17 -9.76
N SER A 600 -0.90 25.34 -10.42
CA SER A 600 -0.96 25.44 -11.88
C SER A 600 0.22 24.72 -12.55
N TYR A 601 1.43 24.82 -11.98
CA TYR A 601 2.58 24.04 -12.45
C TYR A 601 2.35 22.55 -12.21
N LEU A 602 1.97 22.19 -10.98
CA LEU A 602 1.81 20.80 -10.56
C LEU A 602 0.81 20.04 -11.45
N ILE A 603 -0.37 20.63 -11.70
CA ILE A 603 -1.43 20.04 -12.54
C ILE A 603 -1.06 19.97 -14.03
N SER A 604 -0.11 20.79 -14.48
CA SER A 604 0.32 20.82 -15.88
C SER A 604 1.53 19.93 -16.17
N ALA A 605 2.01 19.18 -15.17
CA ALA A 605 3.18 18.34 -15.28
C ALA A 605 2.82 16.91 -15.70
N LYS A 606 3.73 16.27 -16.45
CA LYS A 606 3.68 14.82 -16.75
C LYS A 606 4.76 14.03 -16.01
N LYS A 607 5.85 14.69 -15.61
CA LYS A 607 6.92 14.10 -14.79
C LYS A 607 7.31 15.04 -13.68
N ILE A 608 7.35 14.55 -12.45
CA ILE A 608 7.67 15.37 -11.28
C ILE A 608 8.72 14.66 -10.45
N ILE A 609 9.84 15.34 -10.22
CA ILE A 609 10.90 14.90 -9.32
C ILE A 609 10.83 15.78 -8.06
N PHE A 610 10.42 15.21 -6.95
CA PHE A 610 10.50 15.85 -5.63
C PHE A 610 11.79 15.49 -4.93
N VAL A 611 12.41 16.45 -4.25
CA VAL A 611 13.29 16.15 -3.10
C VAL A 611 12.42 16.16 -1.85
N GLU A 612 12.52 15.12 -1.01
CA GLU A 612 11.67 14.91 0.15
C GLU A 612 11.54 16.17 1.05
N GLY A 613 10.34 16.74 1.09
CA GLY A 613 10.06 18.00 1.77
C GLY A 613 8.61 18.46 1.60
N SER A 614 8.28 19.60 2.21
CA SER A 614 6.90 20.08 2.32
C SER A 614 6.21 20.41 0.99
N ALA A 615 6.96 20.52 -0.11
CA ALA A 615 6.39 20.75 -1.45
C ALA A 615 5.49 19.60 -1.91
N ILE A 616 5.76 18.37 -1.44
CA ILE A 616 4.95 17.18 -1.72
C ILE A 616 3.49 17.39 -1.29
N TYR A 617 3.25 18.06 -0.16
CA TYR A 617 1.91 18.20 0.41
C TYR A 617 1.00 19.15 -0.38
N LEU A 618 1.48 19.78 -1.46
CA LEU A 618 0.59 20.39 -2.45
C LEU A 618 -0.38 19.37 -3.07
N LEU A 619 -0.02 18.08 -3.06
CA LEU A 619 -0.89 16.99 -3.49
C LEU A 619 -2.13 16.83 -2.57
N GLU A 620 -2.14 17.38 -1.36
CA GLU A 620 -3.30 17.31 -0.45
C GLU A 620 -4.52 18.11 -0.95
N PHE A 621 -4.33 18.97 -1.96
CA PHE A 621 -5.42 19.65 -2.65
C PHE A 621 -6.07 18.84 -3.77
N LEU A 622 -5.44 17.75 -4.20
CA LEU A 622 -5.82 16.99 -5.38
C LEU A 622 -6.31 15.60 -4.98
N SER A 623 -7.36 15.12 -5.64
CA SER A 623 -7.77 13.72 -5.55
C SER A 623 -6.76 12.81 -6.26
N TYR A 624 -6.39 13.19 -7.48
CA TYR A 624 -5.47 12.44 -8.34
C TYR A 624 -4.73 13.39 -9.29
N LEU A 625 -3.47 13.08 -9.59
CA LEU A 625 -2.62 13.83 -10.51
C LEU A 625 -2.10 12.89 -11.60
N GLU A 626 -2.44 13.19 -12.85
CA GLU A 626 -2.02 12.41 -14.02
C GLU A 626 -0.57 12.73 -14.43
N ALA A 627 0.37 12.39 -13.55
CA ALA A 627 1.81 12.58 -13.72
C ALA A 627 2.59 11.42 -13.09
N ASP A 628 3.74 11.08 -13.67
CA ASP A 628 4.70 10.19 -13.04
C ASP A 628 5.49 10.96 -11.98
N ILE A 629 5.57 10.43 -10.77
CA ILE A 629 6.22 11.08 -9.63
C ILE A 629 7.41 10.26 -9.16
N VAL A 630 8.53 10.93 -8.88
CA VAL A 630 9.65 10.34 -8.16
C VAL A 630 10.02 11.21 -6.96
N CYS A 631 10.35 10.57 -5.84
CA CYS A 631 10.84 11.25 -4.65
C CYS A 631 12.29 10.85 -4.37
N ILE A 632 13.18 11.84 -4.25
CA ILE A 632 14.56 11.67 -3.77
C ILE A 632 14.51 11.80 -2.24
N PRO A 633 14.80 10.72 -1.49
CA PRO A 633 14.67 10.71 -0.05
C PRO A 633 15.75 11.56 0.62
N ARG A 634 15.35 12.20 1.72
CA ARG A 634 16.22 12.93 2.65
C ARG A 634 16.39 12.15 3.96
N ARG A 635 15.47 11.23 4.24
CA ARG A 635 15.44 10.44 5.48
C ARG A 635 15.42 8.95 5.16
N GLY A 636 15.92 8.15 6.12
CA GLY A 636 15.92 6.67 6.05
C GLY A 636 14.54 6.00 6.21
N ASN A 637 13.46 6.72 5.94
CA ASN A 637 12.08 6.22 5.88
C ASN A 637 11.20 7.27 5.17
N ASN A 638 10.03 6.85 4.71
CA ASN A 638 9.09 7.67 3.94
C ASN A 638 7.69 7.75 4.57
N VAL A 639 7.52 7.34 5.84
CA VAL A 639 6.21 7.18 6.52
C VAL A 639 5.34 8.44 6.46
N ASN A 640 5.94 9.63 6.44
CA ASN A 640 5.22 10.90 6.40
C ASN A 640 4.92 11.42 4.99
N PHE A 641 5.45 10.82 3.93
CA PHE A 641 5.32 11.32 2.56
C PHE A 641 4.69 10.29 1.63
N TYR A 642 5.05 9.01 1.78
CA TYR A 642 4.50 7.92 0.99
C TYR A 642 2.97 7.95 0.96
N PRO A 643 2.26 8.08 2.10
CA PRO A 643 0.79 8.06 2.11
C PRO A 643 0.13 9.21 1.34
N HIS A 644 0.87 10.29 1.06
CA HIS A 644 0.37 11.50 0.38
C HIS A 644 0.71 11.51 -1.12
N ILE A 645 1.38 10.47 -1.63
CA ILE A 645 1.78 10.38 -3.04
C ILE A 645 1.20 9.14 -3.71
N TYR A 646 1.33 7.97 -3.07
CA TYR A 646 1.19 6.67 -3.75
C TYR A 646 -0.17 6.45 -4.44
N ASN A 647 -1.27 6.90 -3.82
CA ASN A 647 -2.63 6.79 -4.40
C ASN A 647 -3.06 8.00 -5.24
N LYS A 648 -2.17 8.98 -5.44
CA LYS A 648 -2.49 10.24 -6.13
C LYS A 648 -1.83 10.36 -7.50
N CYS A 649 -1.21 9.31 -8.01
CA CYS A 649 -0.53 9.33 -9.31
C CYS A 649 -0.48 7.94 -9.96
N SER A 650 -0.19 7.90 -11.26
CA SER A 650 -0.11 6.67 -12.06
C SER A 650 1.12 5.83 -11.74
N ASN A 651 2.25 6.50 -11.48
CA ASN A 651 3.53 5.86 -11.23
C ASN A 651 4.28 6.65 -10.16
N TYR A 652 4.71 5.96 -9.11
CA TYR A 652 5.50 6.53 -8.03
C TYR A 652 6.71 5.67 -7.71
N ILE A 653 7.90 6.28 -7.72
CA ILE A 653 9.15 5.62 -7.30
C ILE A 653 9.95 6.46 -6.30
N ILE A 654 10.82 5.80 -5.54
CA ILE A 654 11.76 6.43 -4.61
C ILE A 654 13.16 6.28 -5.18
N ALA A 655 13.74 7.37 -5.68
CA ALA A 655 15.04 7.31 -6.35
C ALA A 655 16.15 6.91 -5.37
N GLY A 656 16.86 5.82 -5.70
CA GLY A 656 17.92 5.24 -4.88
C GLY A 656 17.46 4.55 -3.59
N GLY A 657 16.15 4.54 -3.29
CA GLY A 657 15.60 3.98 -2.06
C GLY A 657 15.89 4.82 -0.80
N VAL A 658 15.04 4.68 0.24
CA VAL A 658 15.15 5.46 1.48
C VAL A 658 16.46 5.24 2.23
N ASP A 659 17.03 4.03 2.12
CA ASP A 659 18.28 3.66 2.77
C ASP A 659 19.50 4.41 2.23
N ASN A 660 19.40 4.96 1.03
CA ASN A 660 20.44 5.76 0.43
C ASN A 660 20.54 7.15 1.07
N ALA A 661 19.48 7.64 1.73
CA ALA A 661 19.50 8.93 2.39
C ALA A 661 20.21 8.86 3.76
N MET A 662 21.17 9.76 3.99
CA MET A 662 21.87 9.87 5.27
C MET A 662 21.87 11.31 5.78
N ARG A 663 21.26 11.52 6.94
CA ARG A 663 21.34 12.81 7.66
C ARG A 663 22.69 12.95 8.36
N LEU A 664 23.37 14.08 8.14
CA LEU A 664 24.65 14.37 8.77
C LEU A 664 24.52 15.02 10.16
N GLY A 665 23.33 15.52 10.49
CA GLY A 665 23.07 16.27 11.73
C GLY A 665 22.65 17.71 11.41
N ALA A 666 22.18 18.45 12.41
CA ALA A 666 21.86 19.87 12.26
C ALA A 666 22.99 20.73 12.83
N TYR A 667 23.19 21.92 12.26
CA TYR A 667 24.24 22.83 12.72
C TYR A 667 24.06 23.24 14.19
N ASN A 668 22.84 23.25 14.72
CA ASN A 668 22.50 23.75 16.06
C ASN A 668 22.07 22.67 17.06
N THR A 669 21.94 21.41 16.66
CA THR A 669 21.55 20.29 17.53
C THR A 669 21.94 18.95 16.93
N LYS A 670 22.09 17.94 17.78
CA LYS A 670 22.57 16.59 17.41
C LYS A 670 21.68 15.92 16.35
N ASP A 671 20.37 16.07 16.46
CA ASP A 671 19.38 15.54 15.50
C ASP A 671 18.20 16.49 15.38
N ALA A 672 17.92 16.98 14.16
CA ALA A 672 16.78 17.84 13.90
C ALA A 672 16.02 17.45 12.63
N PRO A 673 14.75 17.87 12.49
CA PRO A 673 14.05 17.81 11.21
C PRO A 673 14.79 18.54 10.07
N TYR A 674 15.59 19.55 10.39
CA TYR A 674 16.30 20.43 9.46
C TYR A 674 17.75 20.03 9.16
N SER A 675 18.18 18.83 9.55
CA SER A 675 19.51 18.32 9.26
C SER A 675 19.80 18.25 7.76
N ILE A 676 21.01 18.63 7.37
CA ILE A 676 21.51 18.41 6.00
C ILE A 676 21.71 16.92 5.76
N SER A 677 21.47 16.49 4.52
CA SER A 677 21.56 15.09 4.13
C SER A 677 22.44 14.92 2.90
N ILE A 678 22.96 13.71 2.73
CA ILE A 678 23.71 13.26 1.55
C ILE A 678 23.12 11.94 1.05
N ALA A 679 23.36 11.61 -0.22
CA ALA A 679 23.11 10.28 -0.75
C ALA A 679 24.34 9.39 -0.48
N LYS A 680 24.16 8.22 0.13
CA LYS A 680 25.29 7.31 0.39
C LYS A 680 25.96 6.88 -0.91
N ASN A 681 25.15 6.50 -1.89
CA ASN A 681 25.50 6.18 -3.27
C ASN A 681 24.70 7.09 -4.23
N PRO A 682 25.27 8.22 -4.66
CA PRO A 682 24.60 9.15 -5.57
C PRO A 682 24.19 8.51 -6.91
N PHE A 683 25.01 7.59 -7.44
CA PHE A 683 24.71 6.91 -8.69
C PHE A 683 23.41 6.09 -8.67
N GLN A 684 23.01 5.51 -7.51
CA GLN A 684 21.74 4.79 -7.41
C GLN A 684 20.51 5.69 -7.64
N ILE A 685 20.60 6.98 -7.34
CA ILE A 685 19.54 7.95 -7.67
C ILE A 685 19.47 8.10 -9.20
N VAL A 686 20.62 8.25 -9.85
CA VAL A 686 20.74 8.38 -11.30
C VAL A 686 20.21 7.13 -12.02
N GLU A 687 20.59 5.95 -11.55
CA GLU A 687 20.14 4.67 -12.10
C GLU A 687 18.62 4.53 -11.98
N SER A 688 18.04 4.90 -10.83
CA SER A 688 16.58 4.89 -10.66
C SER A 688 15.87 5.81 -11.64
N LEU A 689 16.40 7.03 -11.85
CA LEU A 689 15.83 8.00 -12.79
C LEU A 689 15.94 7.51 -14.25
N ARG A 690 17.05 6.85 -14.63
CA ARG A 690 17.26 6.28 -15.97
C ARG A 690 16.34 5.10 -16.24
N ASN A 691 16.32 4.13 -15.33
CA ASN A 691 15.58 2.88 -15.50
C ASN A 691 14.06 3.11 -15.59
N GLN A 692 13.57 4.15 -14.91
CA GLN A 692 12.15 4.53 -14.92
C GLN A 692 11.84 5.66 -15.90
N ASN A 693 12.77 5.96 -16.82
CA ASN A 693 12.60 6.96 -17.87
C ASN A 693 12.23 8.37 -17.36
N PHE A 694 12.65 8.77 -16.16
CA PHE A 694 12.49 10.14 -15.69
C PHE A 694 13.51 11.06 -16.36
N ALA A 695 14.79 10.68 -16.33
CA ALA A 695 15.88 11.45 -16.91
C ALA A 695 16.99 10.54 -17.45
N ILE A 696 17.68 10.97 -18.50
CA ILE A 696 18.78 10.21 -19.13
C ILE A 696 20.08 10.45 -18.36
N LEU A 697 20.29 11.69 -17.90
CA LEU A 697 21.46 12.19 -17.19
C LEU A 697 22.75 11.82 -17.91
N GLU A 698 22.81 12.00 -19.24
CA GLU A 698 23.92 11.53 -20.11
C GLU A 698 25.28 12.15 -19.69
N ASN A 699 25.24 13.42 -19.28
CA ASN A 699 26.41 14.17 -18.84
C ASN A 699 26.74 14.00 -17.35
N TRP A 700 26.13 13.04 -16.66
CA TRP A 700 26.44 12.78 -15.26
C TRP A 700 27.92 12.43 -15.07
N ARG A 701 28.58 13.12 -14.15
CA ARG A 701 29.93 12.82 -13.65
C ARG A 701 29.88 12.78 -12.12
N GLU A 702 30.14 11.60 -11.57
CA GLU A 702 30.02 11.42 -10.12
C GLU A 702 31.05 12.23 -9.33
N ASP A 703 32.25 12.41 -9.87
CA ASP A 703 33.28 13.27 -9.25
C ASP A 703 32.83 14.74 -9.15
N ASP A 704 32.16 15.27 -10.17
CA ASP A 704 31.63 16.64 -10.15
C ASP A 704 30.48 16.78 -9.15
N PHE A 705 29.61 15.77 -9.07
CA PHE A 705 28.58 15.70 -8.04
C PHE A 705 29.18 15.71 -6.64
N LEU A 706 30.19 14.86 -6.38
CA LEU A 706 30.86 14.77 -5.08
C LEU A 706 31.63 16.05 -4.74
N ALA A 707 32.18 16.74 -5.74
CA ALA A 707 32.79 18.06 -5.56
C ALA A 707 31.74 19.11 -5.14
N GLN A 708 30.58 19.13 -5.80
CA GLN A 708 29.45 19.99 -5.43
C GLN A 708 28.92 19.65 -4.03
N GLU A 709 28.77 18.36 -3.71
CA GLU A 709 28.33 17.89 -2.40
C GLU A 709 29.28 18.34 -1.28
N ASN A 710 30.58 18.20 -1.47
CA ASN A 710 31.58 18.69 -0.53
C ASN A 710 31.46 20.21 -0.32
N SER A 711 31.32 20.96 -1.43
CA SER A 711 31.12 22.41 -1.39
C SER A 711 29.87 22.78 -0.56
N ASP A 712 28.75 22.11 -0.80
CA ASP A 712 27.48 22.35 -0.11
C ASP A 712 27.58 22.03 1.40
N VAL A 713 28.22 20.93 1.77
CA VAL A 713 28.44 20.55 3.18
C VAL A 713 29.35 21.56 3.88
N MET A 714 30.44 21.98 3.25
CA MET A 714 31.33 22.99 3.83
C MET A 714 30.65 24.35 3.95
N ALA A 715 29.84 24.75 2.95
CA ALA A 715 29.02 25.95 3.02
C ALA A 715 27.97 25.87 4.15
N TYR A 716 27.35 24.71 4.36
CA TYR A 716 26.43 24.47 5.47
C TYR A 716 27.13 24.67 6.83
N ILE A 717 28.32 24.09 6.98
CA ILE A 717 29.14 24.19 8.21
C ILE A 717 29.55 25.64 8.47
N ASP A 718 30.04 26.36 7.45
CA ASP A 718 30.47 27.75 7.57
C ASP A 718 29.29 28.66 7.98
N ARG A 719 28.18 28.58 7.24
CA ARG A 719 26.96 29.37 7.53
C ARG A 719 26.40 29.03 8.91
N GLY A 720 26.30 27.74 9.24
CA GLY A 720 25.83 27.28 10.54
C GLY A 720 26.71 27.76 11.69
N SER A 721 28.04 27.69 11.53
CA SER A 721 29.00 28.12 12.56
C SER A 721 28.97 29.62 12.82
N LYS A 722 28.70 30.44 11.79
CA LYS A 722 28.53 31.90 11.92
C LYS A 722 27.26 32.27 12.71
N LEU A 723 26.24 31.42 12.70
CA LEU A 723 24.97 31.63 13.42
C LEU A 723 25.03 31.21 14.90
N LEU A 724 26.14 30.60 15.36
CA LEU A 724 26.24 29.99 16.69
C LEU A 724 27.25 30.71 17.60
N LYS A 725 26.95 30.72 18.91
CA LYS A 725 27.91 31.07 19.97
C LYS A 725 28.95 29.94 20.13
N ASN A 726 30.17 30.26 20.60
CA ASN A 726 31.33 29.35 20.58
C ASN A 726 31.10 27.93 21.14
N GLN A 727 30.28 27.76 22.18
CA GLN A 727 30.01 26.46 22.80
C GLN A 727 29.16 25.51 21.92
N ASN A 728 28.43 26.02 20.93
CA ASN A 728 27.52 25.21 20.08
C ASN A 728 28.16 24.75 18.76
N LYS A 729 29.41 25.11 18.48
CA LYS A 729 30.12 24.74 17.24
C LYS A 729 30.45 23.24 17.16
N VAL A 730 30.33 22.51 18.27
CA VAL A 730 30.49 21.04 18.34
C VAL A 730 29.59 20.32 17.34
N TYR A 731 28.36 20.81 17.09
CA TYR A 731 27.46 20.16 16.14
C TYR A 731 27.91 20.31 14.68
N CYS A 732 28.46 21.47 14.31
CA CYS A 732 29.07 21.66 13.00
C CYS A 732 30.29 20.75 12.78
N LEU A 733 31.11 20.54 13.83
CA LEU A 733 32.21 19.58 13.81
C LEU A 733 31.70 18.15 13.63
N ALA A 734 30.65 17.76 14.37
CA ALA A 734 30.04 16.43 14.24
C ALA A 734 29.48 16.18 12.82
N VAL A 735 28.87 17.19 12.19
CA VAL A 735 28.44 17.12 10.78
C VAL A 735 29.64 16.88 9.85
N LYS A 736 30.74 17.63 10.04
CA LYS A 736 31.97 17.47 9.25
C LYS A 736 32.59 16.08 9.44
N GLU A 737 32.72 15.61 10.67
CA GLU A 737 33.27 14.29 11.00
C GLU A 737 32.43 13.17 10.40
N LYS A 738 31.10 13.27 10.49
CA LYS A 738 30.18 12.28 9.92
C LYS A 738 30.25 12.26 8.40
N TYR A 739 30.38 13.42 7.76
CA TYR A 739 30.56 13.54 6.32
C TYR A 739 31.89 12.93 5.85
N LEU A 740 33.00 13.33 6.48
CA LEU A 740 34.33 12.82 6.16
C LEU A 740 34.38 11.31 6.39
N LYS A 741 33.90 10.81 7.53
CA LYS A 741 33.83 9.38 7.78
C LYS A 741 33.11 8.64 6.66
N MET A 742 31.95 9.13 6.21
CA MET A 742 31.20 8.51 5.11
C MET A 742 32.01 8.48 3.81
N ARG A 743 32.61 9.61 3.39
CA ARG A 743 33.32 9.71 2.10
C ARG A 743 34.73 9.14 2.14
N THR A 744 35.38 9.04 3.29
CA THR A 744 36.66 8.35 3.47
C THR A 744 36.47 6.83 3.48
N THR A 745 35.47 6.30 4.17
CA THR A 745 35.11 4.87 4.09
C THR A 745 34.77 4.45 2.66
N LEU A 746 34.11 5.31 1.87
CA LEU A 746 33.87 5.05 0.45
C LEU A 746 35.12 5.21 -0.43
N LYS A 747 36.05 6.12 -0.09
CA LYS A 747 37.31 6.31 -0.83
C LYS A 747 38.29 5.16 -0.63
N ASP A 748 38.42 4.67 0.60
CA ASP A 748 39.23 3.49 0.92
C ASP A 748 38.66 2.25 0.24
N ASN A 749 37.32 2.13 0.17
CA ASN A 749 36.69 1.10 -0.67
C ASN A 749 36.93 1.36 -2.16
N SER A 750 36.89 2.60 -2.68
CA SER A 750 36.97 2.88 -4.12
C SER A 750 38.36 2.69 -4.76
N ILE A 751 39.45 2.85 -4.01
CA ILE A 751 40.83 2.75 -4.55
C ILE A 751 41.33 1.30 -4.52
N SER A 752 40.83 0.45 -3.61
CA SER A 752 40.96 -1.01 -3.71
C SER A 752 39.98 -1.59 -4.75
N ASN A 753 38.77 -1.04 -4.84
CA ASN A 753 37.69 -1.61 -5.65
C ASN A 753 37.80 -1.43 -7.16
N ILE A 754 38.59 -0.53 -7.77
CA ILE A 754 38.52 -0.44 -9.25
C ILE A 754 39.13 -1.68 -9.94
N PHE A 755 40.05 -2.39 -9.27
CA PHE A 755 40.55 -3.68 -9.71
C PHE A 755 39.89 -4.87 -8.98
N GLU A 756 39.58 -4.77 -7.68
CA GLU A 756 38.85 -5.83 -6.93
C GLU A 756 37.33 -5.91 -7.24
N SER A 757 36.65 -4.82 -7.58
CA SER A 757 35.18 -4.83 -7.79
C SER A 757 34.76 -5.56 -9.06
N LYS A 758 35.60 -5.59 -10.10
CA LYS A 758 35.27 -6.35 -11.32
C LYS A 758 35.36 -7.85 -11.06
N GLU A 759 36.26 -8.29 -10.18
CA GLU A 759 36.33 -9.69 -9.71
C GLU A 759 35.18 -9.98 -8.74
N ILE A 760 34.96 -9.16 -7.70
CA ILE A 760 33.89 -9.36 -6.68
C ILE A 760 32.47 -9.28 -7.28
N THR A 761 32.28 -8.63 -8.43
CA THR A 761 30.97 -8.62 -9.11
C THR A 761 30.65 -9.92 -9.85
N THR A 762 31.61 -10.82 -10.09
CA THR A 762 31.34 -12.17 -10.63
C THR A 762 30.87 -13.14 -9.54
N ARG A 763 30.24 -14.27 -9.93
CA ARG A 763 29.77 -15.28 -8.97
C ARG A 763 30.92 -15.94 -8.23
N ASP A 764 31.92 -16.37 -8.97
CA ASP A 764 33.15 -16.99 -8.49
C ASP A 764 33.99 -16.04 -7.64
N GLY A 765 34.13 -14.78 -8.02
CA GLY A 765 34.85 -13.79 -7.21
C GLY A 765 34.23 -13.58 -5.82
N ARG A 766 32.90 -13.63 -5.69
CA ARG A 766 32.23 -13.60 -4.38
C ARG A 766 32.50 -14.85 -3.57
N LEU A 767 32.39 -16.02 -4.18
CA LEU A 767 32.64 -17.29 -3.51
C LEU A 767 34.09 -17.37 -3.03
N ASN A 768 35.05 -16.92 -3.83
CA ASN A 768 36.47 -16.83 -3.45
C ASN A 768 36.71 -15.85 -2.28
N GLN A 769 35.99 -14.73 -2.24
CA GLN A 769 36.08 -13.80 -1.11
C GLN A 769 35.47 -14.38 0.17
N LEU A 770 34.33 -15.07 0.08
CA LEU A 770 33.73 -15.79 1.21
C LEU A 770 34.65 -16.90 1.72
N ALA A 771 35.26 -17.65 0.79
CA ALA A 771 36.24 -18.69 1.09
C ALA A 771 37.44 -18.15 1.87
N THR A 772 37.89 -16.93 1.55
CA THR A 772 38.98 -16.27 2.26
C THR A 772 38.59 -15.89 3.69
N ILE A 773 37.32 -15.54 3.95
CA ILE A 773 36.85 -15.10 5.27
C ILE A 773 36.87 -16.23 6.30
N ASN A 774 36.43 -17.43 5.92
CA ASN A 774 36.39 -18.59 6.82
C ASN A 774 37.49 -19.62 6.55
N GLU A 775 38.48 -19.26 5.71
CA GLU A 775 39.61 -20.11 5.31
C GLU A 775 39.15 -21.46 4.74
N SER A 776 38.15 -21.42 3.84
CA SER A 776 37.51 -22.61 3.29
C SER A 776 38.50 -23.56 2.61
N PHE A 777 38.40 -24.84 2.97
CA PHE A 777 39.17 -25.93 2.36
C PHE A 777 38.28 -26.88 1.55
N ARG A 778 37.01 -27.02 1.95
CA ARG A 778 36.00 -27.90 1.36
C ARG A 778 34.80 -27.12 0.85
N TYR A 779 34.48 -27.35 -0.41
CA TYR A 779 33.41 -26.68 -1.13
C TYR A 779 32.39 -27.67 -1.67
N LEU A 780 31.11 -27.34 -1.55
CA LEU A 780 30.01 -28.07 -2.18
C LEU A 780 29.25 -27.12 -3.11
N GLU A 781 29.03 -27.53 -4.35
CA GLU A 781 28.14 -26.85 -5.31
C GLU A 781 27.01 -27.77 -5.73
N ILE A 782 25.77 -27.32 -5.54
CA ILE A 782 24.56 -27.97 -6.04
C ILE A 782 24.05 -27.16 -7.23
N GLY A 783 23.99 -27.77 -8.41
CA GLY A 783 23.60 -27.11 -9.66
C GLY A 783 24.79 -26.49 -10.40
N VAL A 784 25.65 -27.34 -10.97
CA VAL A 784 26.93 -26.93 -11.58
C VAL A 784 26.80 -26.64 -13.07
N SER A 785 25.91 -27.38 -13.76
CA SER A 785 25.62 -27.24 -15.19
C SER A 785 26.89 -27.24 -16.07
N GLU A 786 27.29 -26.09 -16.62
CA GLU A 786 28.49 -25.90 -17.47
C GLU A 786 29.81 -25.79 -16.68
N GLY A 787 29.78 -25.80 -15.34
CA GLY A 787 31.00 -25.77 -14.51
C GLY A 787 31.71 -24.42 -14.42
N LYS A 788 31.12 -23.34 -14.97
CA LYS A 788 31.75 -22.01 -15.03
C LYS A 788 32.17 -21.48 -13.66
N THR A 789 31.28 -21.57 -12.67
CA THR A 789 31.55 -21.10 -11.31
C THR A 789 32.41 -22.10 -10.55
N PHE A 790 32.03 -23.39 -10.55
CA PHE A 790 32.80 -24.46 -9.92
C PHE A 790 34.29 -24.49 -10.29
N ASN A 791 34.61 -24.34 -11.57
CA ASN A 791 35.97 -24.43 -12.07
C ASN A 791 36.80 -23.17 -11.75
N ALA A 792 36.17 -22.01 -11.60
CA ALA A 792 36.82 -20.73 -11.27
C ALA A 792 37.08 -20.53 -9.76
N ILE A 793 36.51 -21.38 -8.90
CA ILE A 793 36.69 -21.30 -7.45
C ILE A 793 38.04 -21.87 -7.02
N ASN A 794 38.76 -21.07 -6.23
CA ASN A 794 40.08 -21.34 -5.66
C ASN A 794 40.00 -22.06 -4.30
N ILE A 795 39.34 -23.23 -4.28
CA ILE A 795 39.29 -24.12 -3.11
C ILE A 795 39.83 -25.49 -3.51
N LYS A 796 40.60 -26.11 -2.61
CA LYS A 796 41.35 -27.35 -2.89
C LYS A 796 40.47 -28.59 -2.98
N SER A 797 39.54 -28.76 -2.04
CA SER A 797 38.61 -29.89 -2.03
C SER A 797 37.23 -29.43 -2.46
N LYS A 798 36.71 -29.99 -3.55
CA LYS A 798 35.45 -29.54 -4.16
C LYS A 798 34.57 -30.73 -4.51
N VAL A 799 33.28 -30.61 -4.26
CA VAL A 799 32.25 -31.59 -4.64
C VAL A 799 31.21 -30.88 -5.49
N ALA A 800 31.07 -31.32 -6.73
CA ALA A 800 30.11 -30.84 -7.71
C ALA A 800 28.95 -31.83 -7.79
N VAL A 801 27.72 -31.34 -7.67
CA VAL A 801 26.50 -32.15 -7.79
C VAL A 801 25.61 -31.53 -8.85
N ASP A 802 25.28 -32.30 -9.87
CA ASP A 802 24.34 -31.90 -10.91
C ASP A 802 23.66 -33.13 -11.51
N PRO A 803 22.34 -33.12 -11.81
CA PRO A 803 21.72 -34.21 -12.54
C PRO A 803 22.38 -34.52 -13.90
N LYS A 804 22.98 -33.51 -14.54
CA LYS A 804 23.66 -33.64 -15.81
C LYS A 804 24.70 -32.54 -16.04
N PHE A 805 25.98 -32.87 -16.01
CA PHE A 805 27.03 -31.91 -16.38
C PHE A 805 27.02 -31.63 -17.88
N GLN A 806 27.23 -30.38 -18.27
CA GLN A 806 27.28 -29.93 -19.67
C GLN A 806 28.73 -29.75 -20.20
N PHE A 807 29.70 -30.37 -19.52
CA PHE A 807 31.12 -30.30 -19.86
C PHE A 807 31.83 -31.61 -19.48
N ASN A 808 33.04 -31.80 -20.00
CA ASN A 808 33.86 -32.97 -19.71
C ASN A 808 34.46 -32.86 -18.30
N THR A 809 33.88 -33.57 -17.33
CA THR A 809 34.33 -33.55 -15.93
C THR A 809 35.69 -34.22 -15.74
N GLY A 810 36.07 -35.17 -16.61
CA GLY A 810 37.34 -35.88 -16.54
C GLY A 810 38.56 -34.97 -16.67
N GLU A 811 38.42 -33.81 -17.33
CA GLU A 811 39.49 -32.80 -17.46
C GLU A 811 39.82 -32.10 -16.13
N TYR A 812 38.88 -32.09 -15.19
CA TYR A 812 38.99 -31.35 -13.93
C TYR A 812 39.03 -32.25 -12.70
N ALA A 813 38.63 -33.52 -12.85
CA ALA A 813 38.55 -34.48 -11.75
C ALA A 813 39.95 -34.78 -11.18
N THR A 814 40.04 -34.79 -9.86
CA THR A 814 41.25 -35.17 -9.12
C THR A 814 40.85 -35.91 -7.86
N GLU A 815 41.81 -36.44 -7.09
CA GLU A 815 41.53 -37.05 -5.77
C GLU A 815 40.77 -36.12 -4.79
N ASN A 816 40.83 -34.80 -5.00
CA ASN A 816 40.20 -33.79 -4.15
C ASN A 816 39.01 -33.10 -4.83
N ILE A 817 38.75 -33.36 -6.12
CA ILE A 817 37.68 -32.74 -6.90
C ILE A 817 36.76 -33.83 -7.44
N ASN A 818 35.59 -33.95 -6.83
CA ASN A 818 34.61 -34.97 -7.16
C ASN A 818 33.44 -34.37 -7.93
N PHE A 819 33.09 -34.99 -9.07
CA PHE A 819 31.89 -34.67 -9.84
C PHE A 819 30.90 -35.82 -9.68
N LEU A 820 29.73 -35.51 -9.13
CA LEU A 820 28.65 -36.47 -8.90
C LEU A 820 27.47 -36.11 -9.81
N GLU A 821 27.30 -36.87 -10.90
CA GLU A 821 26.20 -36.68 -11.84
C GLU A 821 24.91 -37.32 -11.27
N VAL A 822 24.31 -36.65 -10.27
CA VAL A 822 23.13 -37.11 -9.54
C VAL A 822 22.26 -35.91 -9.16
N ALA A 823 20.97 -36.15 -8.90
CA ALA A 823 20.10 -35.12 -8.32
C ALA A 823 20.53 -34.77 -6.88
N SER A 824 20.25 -33.54 -6.44
CA SER A 824 20.60 -33.07 -5.09
C SER A 824 20.01 -33.96 -3.99
N ASP A 825 18.75 -34.39 -4.16
CA ASP A 825 18.08 -35.33 -3.24
C ASP A 825 18.83 -36.66 -3.10
N ASP A 826 19.38 -37.19 -4.20
CA ASP A 826 20.14 -38.45 -4.19
C ASP A 826 21.53 -38.25 -3.58
N PHE A 827 22.17 -37.11 -3.86
CA PHE A 827 23.40 -36.70 -3.17
C PHE A 827 23.21 -36.68 -1.65
N PHE A 828 22.23 -35.92 -1.16
CA PHE A 828 21.99 -35.80 0.28
C PHE A 828 21.55 -37.11 0.94
N ARG A 829 20.88 -38.00 0.20
CA ARG A 829 20.44 -39.31 0.71
C ARG A 829 21.58 -40.32 0.80
N ASN A 830 22.41 -40.42 -0.23
CA ASN A 830 23.30 -41.56 -0.42
C ASN A 830 24.79 -41.21 -0.24
N TYR A 831 25.20 -40.00 -0.62
CA TYR A 831 26.62 -39.64 -0.76
C TYR A 831 27.10 -38.65 0.31
N ALA A 832 26.25 -37.71 0.73
CA ALA A 832 26.65 -36.59 1.57
C ALA A 832 27.25 -37.01 2.93
N GLN A 833 26.86 -38.18 3.45
CA GLN A 833 27.38 -38.78 4.69
C GLN A 833 28.85 -39.24 4.61
N GLU A 834 29.36 -39.47 3.39
CA GLU A 834 30.75 -39.90 3.16
C GLU A 834 31.73 -38.72 3.24
N TYR A 835 31.20 -37.49 3.16
CA TYR A 835 31.98 -36.28 3.18
C TYR A 835 32.06 -35.68 4.59
N THR A 836 33.24 -35.19 4.95
CA THR A 836 33.36 -34.31 6.11
C THR A 836 32.61 -33.00 5.85
N PRO A 837 32.07 -32.32 6.89
CA PRO A 837 31.32 -31.08 6.71
C PRO A 837 32.04 -30.02 5.85
N PHE A 838 31.28 -29.31 5.03
CA PHE A 838 31.79 -28.34 4.08
C PHE A 838 31.95 -26.95 4.71
N ASP A 839 32.98 -26.21 4.29
CA ASP A 839 33.27 -24.87 4.79
C ASP A 839 32.49 -23.80 3.98
N LEU A 840 32.26 -24.06 2.69
CA LEU A 840 31.46 -23.20 1.81
C LEU A 840 30.51 -24.05 0.97
N ILE A 841 29.23 -23.67 0.95
CA ILE A 841 28.17 -24.38 0.21
C ILE A 841 27.49 -23.39 -0.74
N TYR A 842 27.39 -23.73 -2.01
CA TYR A 842 26.69 -22.94 -3.02
C TYR A 842 25.47 -23.71 -3.53
N LEU A 843 24.29 -23.08 -3.44
CA LEU A 843 23.02 -23.62 -3.89
C LEU A 843 22.54 -22.83 -5.12
N ASP A 844 22.65 -23.44 -6.29
CA ASP A 844 22.32 -22.87 -7.61
C ASP A 844 21.61 -23.94 -8.48
N GLY A 845 20.79 -24.76 -7.82
CA GLY A 845 20.11 -25.92 -8.39
C GLY A 845 18.80 -25.59 -9.09
N LEU A 846 17.72 -26.29 -8.76
CA LEU A 846 16.41 -26.02 -9.36
C LEU A 846 15.78 -24.75 -8.74
N HIS A 847 15.27 -23.83 -9.56
CA HIS A 847 14.78 -22.51 -9.13
C HIS A 847 13.34 -22.55 -8.56
N THR A 848 13.03 -23.58 -7.78
CA THR A 848 11.73 -23.75 -7.12
C THR A 848 11.92 -23.71 -5.62
N PHE A 849 11.07 -22.98 -4.92
CA PHE A 849 11.09 -22.86 -3.46
C PHE A 849 11.21 -24.22 -2.77
N GLU A 850 10.39 -25.20 -3.15
CA GLU A 850 10.34 -26.51 -2.49
C GLU A 850 11.67 -27.25 -2.56
N GLN A 851 12.32 -27.25 -3.73
CA GLN A 851 13.60 -27.93 -3.92
C GLN A 851 14.73 -27.14 -3.26
N SER A 852 14.85 -25.83 -3.51
CA SER A 852 15.93 -25.02 -2.92
C SER A 852 15.85 -24.99 -1.39
N PHE A 853 14.64 -24.98 -0.82
CA PHE A 853 14.45 -25.05 0.63
C PHE A 853 14.85 -26.42 1.20
N ARG A 854 14.52 -27.51 0.48
CA ARG A 854 14.95 -28.86 0.84
C ARG A 854 16.46 -29.01 0.79
N ASP A 855 17.10 -28.49 -0.26
CA ASP A 855 18.56 -28.49 -0.42
C ASP A 855 19.23 -27.70 0.70
N PHE A 856 18.71 -26.52 1.06
CA PHE A 856 19.18 -25.78 2.23
C PHE A 856 19.06 -26.60 3.51
N CYS A 857 17.89 -27.17 3.80
CA CYS A 857 17.67 -27.99 5.00
C CYS A 857 18.61 -29.20 5.07
N ALA A 858 18.80 -29.91 3.95
CA ALA A 858 19.67 -31.07 3.88
C ALA A 858 21.15 -30.68 4.04
N SER A 859 21.57 -29.58 3.43
CA SER A 859 22.94 -29.08 3.53
C SER A 859 23.36 -28.69 4.95
N ILE A 860 22.41 -28.37 5.84
CA ILE A 860 22.70 -28.12 7.26
C ILE A 860 23.35 -29.35 7.92
N ALA A 861 22.93 -30.56 7.57
CA ALA A 861 23.51 -31.78 8.12
C ALA A 861 24.98 -31.99 7.72
N CYS A 862 25.40 -31.35 6.62
CA CYS A 862 26.77 -31.41 6.09
C CYS A 862 27.56 -30.14 6.41
N SER A 863 27.13 -29.37 7.42
CA SER A 863 27.74 -28.09 7.81
C SER A 863 28.34 -28.11 9.22
N HIS A 864 29.15 -27.10 9.53
CA HIS A 864 29.68 -26.80 10.85
C HIS A 864 29.46 -25.32 11.18
N LEU A 865 29.85 -24.89 12.39
CA LEU A 865 29.59 -23.53 12.89
C LEU A 865 30.25 -22.40 12.08
N LYS A 866 31.20 -22.71 11.20
CA LYS A 866 31.87 -21.74 10.32
C LYS A 866 31.48 -21.89 8.86
N THR A 867 30.54 -22.78 8.54
CA THR A 867 30.04 -22.95 7.19
C THR A 867 29.32 -21.67 6.75
N ILE A 868 29.59 -21.26 5.53
CA ILE A 868 28.90 -20.19 4.83
C ILE A 868 28.10 -20.82 3.69
N TRP A 869 26.85 -20.39 3.52
CA TRP A 869 26.06 -20.72 2.35
C TRP A 869 25.91 -19.50 1.46
N LEU A 870 25.97 -19.72 0.14
CA LEU A 870 25.51 -18.77 -0.85
C LEU A 870 24.34 -19.42 -1.61
N ILE A 871 23.22 -18.73 -1.70
CA ILE A 871 22.01 -19.19 -2.39
C ILE A 871 21.76 -18.26 -3.57
N ASP A 872 21.73 -18.79 -4.80
CA ASP A 872 21.46 -18.00 -5.99
C ASP A 872 19.96 -17.74 -6.20
N ASP A 873 19.65 -16.77 -7.05
CA ASP A 873 18.29 -16.48 -7.54
C ASP A 873 17.25 -16.08 -6.49
N THR A 874 17.71 -15.70 -5.30
CA THR A 874 16.89 -15.19 -4.20
C THR A 874 16.33 -13.78 -4.40
N PHE A 875 16.63 -13.11 -5.52
CA PHE A 875 16.24 -11.71 -5.75
C PHE A 875 15.70 -11.45 -7.19
N PRO A 876 14.49 -11.94 -7.52
CA PRO A 876 13.90 -11.73 -8.84
C PRO A 876 13.76 -10.24 -9.18
N GLY A 877 14.11 -9.86 -10.42
CA GLY A 877 14.02 -8.48 -10.90
C GLY A 877 12.66 -8.08 -11.49
N SER A 878 11.77 -9.05 -11.72
CA SER A 878 10.42 -8.82 -12.23
C SER A 878 9.48 -9.96 -11.84
N TYR A 879 8.17 -9.73 -11.99
CA TYR A 879 7.14 -10.76 -11.79
C TYR A 879 7.39 -11.99 -12.67
N ALA A 880 7.87 -11.78 -13.90
CA ALA A 880 8.15 -12.88 -14.82
C ALA A 880 9.37 -13.70 -14.36
N GLN A 881 10.42 -13.05 -13.83
CA GLN A 881 11.59 -13.74 -13.29
C GLN A 881 11.25 -14.58 -12.06
N ALA A 882 10.28 -14.13 -11.25
CA ALA A 882 9.84 -14.76 -10.02
C ALA A 882 8.96 -16.01 -10.19
N GLN A 883 8.59 -16.37 -11.42
CA GLN A 883 7.72 -17.52 -11.67
C GLN A 883 8.49 -18.83 -11.47
N SER A 884 7.95 -19.75 -10.69
CA SER A 884 8.53 -21.09 -10.47
C SER A 884 8.66 -21.95 -11.73
N SER A 885 8.02 -21.55 -12.85
CA SER A 885 8.13 -22.23 -14.15
C SER A 885 8.93 -21.39 -15.15
N HIS A 886 9.99 -21.97 -15.71
CA HIS A 886 10.78 -21.36 -16.78
C HIS A 886 9.92 -21.01 -18.00
N GLN A 887 9.00 -21.89 -18.38
CA GLN A 887 8.09 -21.67 -19.51
C GLN A 887 7.15 -20.47 -19.27
N ARG A 888 6.64 -20.33 -18.04
CA ARG A 888 5.79 -19.21 -17.65
C ARG A 888 6.59 -17.90 -17.62
N CYS A 889 7.83 -17.94 -17.13
CA CYS A 889 8.77 -16.82 -17.21
C CYS A 889 8.97 -16.36 -18.66
N ILE A 890 9.31 -17.27 -19.59
CA ILE A 890 9.48 -16.93 -21.02
C ILE A 890 8.20 -16.32 -21.60
N SER A 891 7.05 -16.93 -21.33
CA SER A 891 5.75 -16.50 -21.87
C SER A 891 5.39 -15.10 -21.41
N LEU A 892 5.52 -14.81 -20.11
CA LEU A 892 5.24 -13.50 -19.55
C LEU A 892 6.22 -12.43 -20.07
N LYS A 893 7.50 -12.76 -20.24
CA LYS A 893 8.48 -11.83 -20.82
C LYS A 893 8.18 -11.48 -22.27
N LYS A 894 7.73 -12.46 -23.05
CA LYS A 894 7.30 -12.23 -24.43
C LYS A 894 6.10 -11.28 -24.49
N VAL A 895 5.17 -11.41 -23.56
CA VAL A 895 3.98 -10.53 -23.44
C VAL A 895 4.35 -9.14 -22.93
N SER A 896 5.20 -9.04 -21.90
CA SER A 896 5.58 -7.77 -21.28
C SER A 896 6.63 -6.98 -22.06
N GLY A 897 7.29 -7.60 -23.04
CA GLY A 897 8.41 -7.01 -23.78
C GLY A 897 9.71 -6.93 -22.97
N GLU A 898 9.82 -7.67 -21.86
CA GLU A 898 11.02 -7.69 -21.02
C GLU A 898 12.22 -8.31 -21.78
N LYS A 899 13.30 -7.53 -21.92
CA LYS A 899 14.51 -7.97 -22.65
C LYS A 899 15.45 -8.85 -21.84
N ASN A 900 15.37 -8.79 -20.52
CA ASN A 900 16.23 -9.58 -19.63
C ASN A 900 15.81 -11.05 -19.67
N LYS A 901 16.72 -11.96 -20.01
CA LYS A 901 16.44 -13.41 -20.14
C LYS A 901 16.57 -14.20 -18.84
N SER A 902 17.12 -13.62 -17.77
CA SER A 902 17.37 -14.33 -16.50
C SER A 902 16.09 -14.91 -15.88
N TRP A 903 16.13 -16.16 -15.44
CA TRP A 903 15.03 -16.79 -14.71
C TRP A 903 15.52 -17.11 -13.30
N MET A 904 14.86 -16.57 -12.28
CA MET A 904 15.27 -16.74 -10.88
C MET A 904 14.30 -17.62 -10.08
N GLY A 905 13.09 -17.84 -10.62
CA GLY A 905 12.08 -18.64 -9.95
C GLY A 905 11.59 -18.02 -8.64
N ASP A 906 10.97 -18.83 -7.81
CA ASP A 906 10.41 -18.39 -6.53
C ASP A 906 11.34 -18.68 -5.33
N VAL A 907 12.65 -18.80 -5.59
CA VAL A 907 13.70 -19.11 -4.61
C VAL A 907 13.78 -18.06 -3.48
N PHE A 908 13.36 -16.81 -3.72
CA PHE A 908 13.30 -15.78 -2.69
C PHE A 908 12.50 -16.21 -1.44
N LYS A 909 11.52 -17.11 -1.60
CA LYS A 909 10.72 -17.69 -0.50
C LYS A 909 11.59 -18.49 0.49
N VAL A 910 12.73 -19.04 0.04
CA VAL A 910 13.69 -19.72 0.92
C VAL A 910 14.19 -18.78 2.01
N ILE A 911 14.42 -17.50 1.70
CA ILE A 911 14.88 -16.52 2.70
C ILE A 911 13.79 -16.21 3.72
N ALA A 912 12.52 -16.17 3.29
CA ALA A 912 11.39 -16.06 4.21
C ALA A 912 11.29 -17.28 5.15
N ALA A 913 11.56 -18.49 4.65
CA ALA A 913 11.62 -19.70 5.46
C ALA A 913 12.84 -19.70 6.41
N ILE A 914 14.02 -19.28 5.95
CA ILE A 914 15.22 -19.10 6.79
C ILE A 914 14.98 -18.07 7.88
N HIS A 915 14.28 -16.97 7.56
CA HIS A 915 13.86 -15.99 8.54
C HIS A 915 13.00 -16.64 9.63
N ASP A 916 11.92 -17.32 9.26
CA ASP A 916 10.94 -17.78 10.26
C ASP A 916 11.37 -19.00 11.06
N PHE A 917 12.05 -19.96 10.43
CA PHE A 917 12.31 -21.27 11.05
C PHE A 917 13.75 -21.44 11.53
N PHE A 918 14.68 -20.55 11.14
CA PHE A 918 16.11 -20.70 11.43
C PHE A 918 16.74 -19.46 12.08
N PRO A 919 16.36 -19.12 13.32
CA PRO A 919 16.88 -17.96 14.04
C PRO A 919 18.40 -17.99 14.28
N GLN A 920 19.01 -19.18 14.25
CA GLN A 920 20.44 -19.41 14.44
C GLN A 920 21.30 -18.98 13.26
N TYR A 921 20.70 -18.69 12.10
CA TYR A 921 21.42 -18.21 10.93
C TYR A 921 21.14 -16.73 10.70
N SER A 922 22.15 -15.96 10.32
CA SER A 922 21.97 -14.62 9.77
C SER A 922 22.15 -14.68 8.27
N PHE A 923 21.56 -13.71 7.55
CA PHE A 923 21.68 -13.63 6.12
C PHE A 923 21.80 -12.18 5.64
N ALA A 924 22.32 -11.98 4.44
CA ALA A 924 22.41 -10.69 3.77
C ALA A 924 22.36 -10.87 2.24
N HIS A 925 21.81 -9.88 1.53
CA HIS A 925 21.61 -9.94 0.08
C HIS A 925 22.67 -9.10 -0.62
N PHE A 926 23.37 -9.71 -1.59
CA PHE A 926 24.36 -8.99 -2.37
C PHE A 926 23.73 -7.99 -3.35
N PRO A 927 24.45 -6.93 -3.77
CA PRO A 927 23.92 -5.90 -4.67
C PRO A 927 23.58 -6.41 -6.08
N HIS A 928 24.27 -7.45 -6.55
CA HIS A 928 24.17 -7.98 -7.91
C HIS A 928 23.88 -9.49 -7.91
N HIS A 929 23.49 -10.02 -9.08
CA HIS A 929 23.19 -11.44 -9.37
C HIS A 929 22.04 -12.08 -8.59
N GLY A 930 21.49 -11.41 -7.58
CA GLY A 930 20.36 -11.93 -6.82
C GLY A 930 20.73 -13.03 -5.83
N GLN A 931 21.94 -12.97 -5.30
CA GLN A 931 22.45 -13.94 -4.33
C GLN A 931 22.27 -13.49 -2.88
N THR A 932 21.96 -14.45 -2.01
CA THR A 932 21.90 -14.26 -0.56
C THR A 932 22.94 -15.13 0.11
N VAL A 933 23.74 -14.53 0.98
CA VAL A 933 24.68 -15.26 1.84
C VAL A 933 24.04 -15.54 3.20
N VAL A 934 24.28 -16.73 3.73
CA VAL A 934 23.77 -17.20 5.03
C VAL A 934 24.94 -17.73 5.85
N TRP A 935 25.00 -17.40 7.14
CA TRP A 935 26.06 -17.88 8.04
C TRP A 935 25.53 -18.10 9.47
N SER A 936 26.26 -18.91 10.25
CA SER A 936 25.90 -19.24 11.63
C SER A 936 26.06 -18.04 12.56
N LYS A 937 24.95 -17.32 12.77
CA LYS A 937 24.83 -16.22 13.74
C LYS A 937 23.38 -16.05 14.16
N TRP A 938 23.13 -16.18 15.46
CA TRP A 938 21.81 -15.93 16.03
C TRP A 938 21.38 -14.48 15.80
N ARG A 939 20.20 -14.29 15.20
CA ARG A 939 19.63 -12.96 14.93
C ARG A 939 19.10 -12.33 16.23
N GLU A 940 19.59 -11.14 16.56
CA GLU A 940 19.12 -10.38 17.73
C GLU A 940 17.71 -9.80 17.50
N ASN A 941 16.86 -9.80 18.54
CA ASN A 941 15.48 -9.30 18.48
C ASN A 941 14.58 -9.97 17.43
N PHE A 942 14.86 -11.24 17.09
CA PHE A 942 14.08 -12.01 16.12
C PHE A 942 12.68 -12.40 16.63
N ARG A 943 11.68 -12.32 15.75
CA ARG A 943 10.37 -12.97 15.87
C ARG A 943 9.94 -13.50 14.51
N PRO A 944 9.33 -14.70 14.43
CA PRO A 944 8.82 -15.20 13.15
C PRO A 944 7.69 -14.30 12.64
N LYS A 945 7.66 -14.06 11.33
CA LYS A 945 6.74 -13.13 10.68
C LYS A 945 5.45 -13.81 10.19
N TRP A 946 5.56 -15.05 9.71
CA TRP A 946 4.45 -15.82 9.15
C TRP A 946 4.07 -17.03 10.02
N ASN A 947 5.00 -17.59 10.80
CA ASN A 947 4.83 -18.79 11.64
C ASN A 947 4.27 -20.03 10.91
N CYS A 948 4.27 -20.04 9.56
CA CYS A 948 3.65 -21.11 8.77
C CYS A 948 4.33 -21.22 7.39
N LEU A 949 4.77 -22.42 7.04
CA LEU A 949 5.44 -22.69 5.76
C LEU A 949 4.45 -22.61 4.57
N GLU A 950 3.17 -22.95 4.79
CA GLU A 950 2.10 -22.82 3.77
C GLU A 950 1.88 -21.34 3.40
N THR A 951 1.93 -20.44 4.37
CA THR A 951 1.84 -19.01 4.10
C THR A 951 3.06 -18.53 3.30
N ILE A 952 4.24 -19.03 3.63
CA ILE A 952 5.49 -18.68 2.93
C ILE A 952 5.50 -19.23 1.48
N SER A 953 5.00 -20.45 1.26
CA SER A 953 4.94 -21.04 -0.09
C SER A 953 3.98 -20.28 -1.02
N ARG A 954 2.98 -19.59 -0.46
CA ARG A 954 2.02 -18.74 -1.18
C ARG A 954 2.51 -17.31 -1.43
N LEU A 955 3.67 -16.91 -0.93
CA LEU A 955 4.19 -15.55 -1.18
C LEU A 955 4.34 -15.30 -2.68
N GLU A 956 3.88 -14.15 -3.12
CA GLU A 956 3.98 -13.70 -4.50
C GLU A 956 5.10 -12.68 -4.67
N TYR A 957 5.37 -12.29 -5.92
CA TYR A 957 6.36 -11.27 -6.23
C TYR A 957 6.01 -9.89 -5.61
N SER A 958 4.72 -9.59 -5.44
CA SER A 958 4.25 -8.39 -4.73
C SER A 958 4.70 -8.38 -3.28
N ASP A 959 4.56 -9.50 -2.57
CA ASP A 959 5.05 -9.64 -1.19
C ASP A 959 6.57 -9.44 -1.13
N PHE A 960 7.30 -10.00 -2.09
CA PHE A 960 8.73 -9.78 -2.21
C PHE A 960 9.06 -8.28 -2.34
N LEU A 961 8.36 -7.53 -3.21
CA LEU A 961 8.54 -6.09 -3.38
C LEU A 961 8.30 -5.30 -2.09
N GLU A 962 7.22 -5.60 -1.36
CA GLU A 962 6.92 -4.96 -0.07
C GLU A 962 8.04 -5.17 0.96
N LEU A 963 8.70 -6.33 0.88
CA LEU A 963 9.71 -6.76 1.84
C LEU A 963 11.14 -6.38 1.47
N GLN A 964 11.39 -5.79 0.30
CA GLN A 964 12.73 -5.38 -0.15
C GLN A 964 13.44 -4.40 0.80
N THR A 965 12.69 -3.58 1.52
CA THR A 965 13.27 -2.59 2.46
C THR A 965 13.48 -3.15 3.87
N SER A 966 12.95 -4.35 4.14
CA SER A 966 13.04 -5.01 5.44
C SER A 966 13.81 -6.32 5.33
N LEU A 967 13.16 -7.38 4.84
CA LEU A 967 13.71 -8.72 4.76
C LEU A 967 14.74 -8.85 3.64
N PHE A 968 14.41 -8.41 2.42
CA PHE A 968 15.24 -8.54 1.23
C PHE A 968 16.11 -7.30 1.00
N LYS A 969 16.70 -6.75 2.06
CA LYS A 969 17.52 -5.56 1.97
C LYS A 969 18.89 -5.91 1.38
N ARG A 970 19.23 -5.28 0.24
CA ARG A 970 20.57 -5.36 -0.35
C ARG A 970 21.57 -4.54 0.44
N GLU A 971 22.78 -5.08 0.62
CA GLU A 971 23.87 -4.42 1.33
C GLU A 971 25.14 -4.39 0.46
N PRO A 972 26.00 -3.35 0.56
CA PRO A 972 27.30 -3.35 -0.10
C PRO A 972 28.15 -4.56 0.26
N TYR A 973 28.96 -5.03 -0.69
CA TYR A 973 29.84 -6.19 -0.53
C TYR A 973 30.69 -6.12 0.74
N GLU A 974 31.33 -4.98 0.97
CA GLU A 974 32.27 -4.79 2.07
C GLU A 974 31.57 -4.89 3.43
N ASN A 975 30.34 -4.38 3.52
CA ASN A 975 29.55 -4.49 4.76
C ASN A 975 29.18 -5.94 5.06
N ILE A 976 28.81 -6.70 4.03
CA ILE A 976 28.46 -8.11 4.17
C ILE A 976 29.69 -8.91 4.63
N PHE A 977 30.81 -8.76 3.92
CA PHE A 977 32.04 -9.47 4.22
C PHE A 977 32.58 -9.13 5.62
N GLU A 978 32.61 -7.86 6.01
CA GLU A 978 33.04 -7.45 7.36
C GLU A 978 32.12 -7.99 8.46
N ARG A 979 30.80 -8.06 8.23
CA ARG A 979 29.86 -8.65 9.19
C ARG A 979 30.12 -10.14 9.38
N ILE A 980 30.24 -10.89 8.28
CA ILE A 980 30.52 -12.33 8.34
C ILE A 980 31.85 -12.57 9.04
N LYS A 981 32.90 -11.84 8.66
CA LYS A 981 34.22 -11.93 9.27
C LYS A 981 34.18 -11.62 10.77
N LYS A 982 33.39 -10.63 11.19
CA LYS A 982 33.21 -10.29 12.60
C LYS A 982 32.41 -11.36 13.36
N ASP A 983 31.43 -11.99 12.72
CA ASP A 983 30.55 -12.95 13.37
C ASP A 983 31.16 -14.37 13.46
N LEU A 984 32.09 -14.71 12.55
CA LEU A 984 32.76 -16.02 12.51
C LEU A 984 34.11 -16.06 13.25
N ASN A 985 34.68 -14.89 13.59
CA ASN A 985 35.84 -14.72 14.47
C ASN A 985 35.39 -14.54 15.92
#